data_AF-A0A1R2CR05-F1
#
_entry.id   AF-A0A1R2CR05-F1
#
_cell.length_a   1.000
_cell.length_b   1.000
_cell.length_c   1.000
_cell.angle_alpha   90.00
_cell.angle_beta   90.00
_cell.angle_gamma   90.00
#
_symmetry.space_group_name_H-M   'P 1'
#
loop_
_entity.id
_entity.type
_entity.pdbx_description
1 polymer ?
#
loop_
_entity_poly.entity_id
_entity_poly.type
_entity_poly.pdbx_seq_one_letter_code
_entity_poly.pdbx_strand_id
1 'polypeptide(L)'
;MWILLLFFSASSQQCPRYNCHEGGYSIAPTCAMLSPQGNFVLQICDSQTLDYCDVSGTITNNYTCTTDPPFPSGFSYPGEPCMSNSDCITDLCTANTCVGQNPGGACVKNSDCGVGLYCSTAFFCVPQLSYGMVCTNDYQCQNNMACNRTIFEDGSCVYYYSIPNGQTVGMCQDMLTEGVSNLCQSGSCNLTNPGFDTIGVCQPPYYNLYNYPHKCSSDTDCVGYNQGSTVYGACSCGMDQDGYAYCDAFTGDPPGMTVQLLWEIHVNSSGITNCHTQRRFDMFCLRQNLGPSQVHNFLQSSVLCSDTARYQNNDYCTQAIFNHQYFDVSPANFGCQNYGCANPATFNQGTCITFTEKNNSYAINPCSSSSQPFCDITQSEANKWTNVTCQASPPKPIGYPGDYCLNLTFCISGICTNNTCQGVSQGNTCTSSSSCNVGLYCVSMNYEFTCQPLIPVYQHGCGSDYDCANGSGCRYTGITPPGPPGMCTPYFSLAINSTVPCPSNGISFLCQTGACYSSGSGMYGYCTKAPVSSGKLPVQCTLNGQCTGTNSYKQTFSGTCTCGFNNNGTSYCTPFLGDAPGVAYLKNLKTIFASSAINQCQTTRRFSQDCFGIVAKALGANANIWYASELNFTMYPYYIGNDNCVKQVYTNNFWSLLSGMHEIPELRLSGNEKIELAVE
;
A
#
# COMPACT_ATOMS: atom_id res chain seq x y z
N MET A 1 -9.83 55.45 41.47
CA MET A 1 -11.22 55.32 41.02
C MET A 1 -11.28 55.80 39.58
N TRP A 2 -11.13 54.90 38.61
CA TRP A 2 -11.63 54.94 37.22
C TRP A 2 -11.31 53.53 36.67
N ILE A 3 -12.31 52.65 36.76
CA ILE A 3 -12.30 51.30 36.19
C ILE A 3 -12.67 51.48 34.72
N LEU A 4 -11.74 51.20 33.81
CA LEU A 4 -12.08 50.98 32.40
C LEU A 4 -12.59 49.54 32.27
N LEU A 5 -13.91 49.39 32.26
CA LEU A 5 -14.59 48.20 31.79
C LEU A 5 -14.48 48.17 30.26
N LEU A 6 -13.52 47.38 29.74
CA LEU A 6 -13.56 46.91 28.36
C LEU A 6 -14.65 45.84 28.28
N PHE A 7 -15.83 46.24 27.82
CA PHE A 7 -16.84 45.31 27.34
C PHE A 7 -16.31 44.65 26.07
N PHE A 8 -15.85 43.40 26.16
CA PHE A 8 -15.81 42.51 25.01
C PHE A 8 -17.27 42.23 24.63
N SER A 9 -17.76 42.96 23.63
CA SER A 9 -19.01 42.59 22.96
C SER A 9 -18.75 41.28 22.24
N ALA A 10 -19.26 40.18 22.80
CA ALA A 10 -19.36 38.90 22.11
C ALA A 10 -20.23 39.10 20.85
N SER A 11 -19.59 39.19 19.69
CA SER A 11 -20.30 39.11 18.41
C SER A 11 -20.76 37.67 18.24
N SER A 12 -22.07 37.43 18.20
CA SER A 12 -22.59 36.10 17.87
C SER A 12 -22.05 35.70 16.49
N GLN A 13 -21.45 34.52 16.39
CA GLN A 13 -20.90 34.03 15.13
C GLN A 13 -22.05 33.84 14.12
N GLN A 14 -22.09 34.68 13.08
CA GLN A 14 -23.10 34.59 12.04
C GLN A 14 -22.58 33.66 10.94
N CYS A 15 -23.09 32.43 10.90
CA CYS A 15 -22.65 31.42 9.94
C CYS A 15 -23.35 31.54 8.58
N PRO A 16 -22.65 31.21 7.47
CA PRO A 16 -23.25 31.06 6.16
C PRO A 16 -24.40 30.04 6.16
N ARG A 17 -25.44 30.31 5.39
CA ARG A 17 -26.52 29.36 5.11
C ARG A 17 -26.33 28.69 3.76
N TYR A 18 -26.61 27.40 3.67
CA TYR A 18 -26.52 26.61 2.45
C TYR A 18 -27.91 26.08 2.09
N ASN A 19 -28.47 26.57 0.99
CA ASN A 19 -29.83 26.19 0.58
C ASN A 19 -29.81 25.62 -0.84
N CYS A 20 -30.45 24.48 -1.03
CA CYS A 20 -30.86 24.02 -2.36
C CYS A 20 -31.64 25.11 -3.11
N HIS A 21 -31.35 25.22 -4.41
CA HIS A 21 -32.09 26.09 -5.31
C HIS A 21 -33.49 25.51 -5.57
N GLU A 22 -34.52 26.15 -5.00
CA GLU A 22 -35.92 25.82 -5.27
C GLU A 22 -36.53 26.80 -6.29
N GLY A 23 -36.82 26.34 -7.51
CA GLY A 23 -37.65 27.08 -8.48
C GLY A 23 -37.15 27.17 -9.91
N GLY A 24 -37.56 26.23 -10.76
CA GLY A 24 -37.90 26.40 -12.19
C GLY A 24 -36.85 26.82 -13.23
N TYR A 25 -35.78 27.52 -12.86
CA TYR A 25 -34.69 27.92 -13.76
C TYR A 25 -33.37 27.33 -13.28
N SER A 26 -32.61 26.72 -14.17
CA SER A 26 -31.29 26.18 -13.83
C SER A 26 -30.28 27.32 -13.66
N ILE A 27 -29.47 27.25 -12.61
CA ILE A 27 -28.30 28.10 -12.43
C ILE A 27 -27.02 27.51 -13.07
N ALA A 28 -27.15 26.42 -13.85
CA ALA A 28 -26.03 25.85 -14.60
C ALA A 28 -25.41 26.89 -15.57
N PRO A 29 -24.08 26.88 -15.76
CA PRO A 29 -23.11 25.89 -15.29
C PRO A 29 -22.62 26.12 -13.85
N THR A 30 -23.23 27.02 -13.07
CA THR A 30 -22.89 27.24 -11.66
C THR A 30 -23.61 26.20 -10.78
N CYS A 31 -22.86 25.56 -9.87
CA CYS A 31 -23.39 24.57 -8.93
C CYS A 31 -23.50 25.11 -7.49
N ALA A 32 -22.74 26.15 -7.14
CA ALA A 32 -22.91 26.86 -5.88
C ALA A 32 -22.65 28.36 -6.07
N MET A 33 -23.64 29.17 -5.74
CA MET A 33 -23.62 30.63 -5.92
C MET A 33 -23.55 31.33 -4.56
N LEU A 34 -22.55 32.20 -4.37
CA LEU A 34 -22.38 33.00 -3.17
C LEU A 34 -23.21 34.30 -3.28
N SER A 35 -24.10 34.51 -2.31
CA SER A 35 -24.92 35.71 -2.19
C SER A 35 -24.11 36.87 -1.60
N PRO A 36 -24.51 38.14 -1.82
CA PRO A 36 -23.88 39.30 -1.19
C PRO A 36 -23.91 39.29 0.35
N GLN A 37 -24.78 38.47 0.96
CA GLN A 37 -24.89 38.29 2.41
C GLN A 37 -24.00 37.15 2.93
N GLY A 38 -23.22 36.49 2.07
CA GLY A 38 -22.34 35.38 2.45
C GLY A 38 -23.04 34.02 2.52
N ASN A 39 -24.26 33.87 1.98
CA ASN A 39 -24.98 32.61 1.93
C ASN A 39 -24.80 31.91 0.58
N PHE A 40 -25.00 30.59 0.53
CA PHE A 40 -24.91 29.79 -0.68
C PHE A 40 -26.27 29.30 -1.18
N VAL A 41 -26.45 29.36 -2.49
CA VAL A 41 -27.55 28.73 -3.23
C VAL A 41 -26.97 27.62 -4.10
N LEU A 42 -27.49 26.40 -3.96
CA LEU A 42 -26.87 25.18 -4.48
C LEU A 42 -27.72 24.49 -5.55
N GLN A 43 -27.09 24.01 -6.62
CA GLN A 43 -27.71 23.15 -7.62
C GLN A 43 -26.75 22.01 -8.00
N ILE A 44 -27.24 20.78 -7.90
CA ILE A 44 -26.49 19.58 -8.28
C ILE A 44 -26.25 19.61 -9.80
N CYS A 45 -25.04 19.25 -10.22
CA CYS A 45 -24.67 19.08 -11.61
C CYS A 45 -25.35 17.83 -12.19
N ASP A 46 -26.18 17.97 -13.20
CA ASP A 46 -27.01 16.89 -13.76
C ASP A 46 -26.78 16.66 -15.27
N SER A 47 -25.69 17.17 -15.81
CA SER A 47 -25.29 16.99 -17.22
C SER A 47 -24.49 15.70 -17.43
N GLN A 48 -24.69 14.99 -18.55
CA GLN A 48 -23.91 13.81 -18.94
C GLN A 48 -22.41 14.08 -19.13
N THR A 49 -22.00 15.34 -19.27
CA THR A 49 -20.60 15.72 -19.53
C THR A 49 -20.00 16.65 -18.48
N LEU A 50 -20.80 17.16 -17.54
CA LEU A 50 -20.39 18.08 -16.48
C LEU A 50 -21.22 17.73 -15.25
N ASP A 51 -20.88 16.60 -14.63
CA ASP A 51 -21.59 15.96 -13.52
C ASP A 51 -20.95 16.22 -12.15
N TYR A 52 -19.80 16.91 -12.12
CA TYR A 52 -19.08 17.20 -10.89
C TYR A 52 -19.03 18.70 -10.60
N CYS A 53 -19.29 19.11 -9.37
CA CYS A 53 -19.12 20.50 -8.94
C CYS A 53 -17.69 20.70 -8.42
N ASP A 54 -16.87 21.50 -9.13
CA ASP A 54 -15.51 21.81 -8.67
C ASP A 54 -15.56 22.80 -7.51
N VAL A 55 -15.46 22.25 -6.30
CA VAL A 55 -15.37 23.02 -5.05
C VAL A 55 -13.92 23.23 -4.61
N SER A 56 -12.94 23.04 -5.50
CA SER A 56 -11.54 23.35 -5.22
C SER A 56 -11.30 24.87 -5.29
N GLY A 57 -10.98 25.48 -4.13
CA GLY A 57 -10.74 26.91 -4.04
C GLY A 57 -11.23 27.52 -2.71
N THR A 58 -10.94 28.80 -2.50
CA THR A 58 -11.44 29.53 -1.32
C THR A 58 -12.95 29.77 -1.42
N ILE A 59 -13.65 29.70 -0.28
CA ILE A 59 -15.11 29.85 -0.08
C ILE A 59 -15.64 31.26 -0.48
N THR A 60 -14.86 32.06 -1.21
CA THR A 60 -15.18 33.44 -1.59
C THR A 60 -15.77 33.59 -2.99
N ASN A 61 -15.91 32.51 -3.76
CA ASN A 61 -16.32 32.54 -5.17
C ASN A 61 -17.50 31.61 -5.46
N ASN A 62 -18.15 31.81 -6.61
CA ASN A 62 -19.08 30.84 -7.19
C ASN A 62 -18.32 29.61 -7.69
N TYR A 63 -18.97 28.45 -7.62
CA TYR A 63 -18.44 27.17 -8.08
C TYR A 63 -19.20 26.69 -9.33
N THR A 64 -18.51 25.97 -10.22
CA THR A 64 -19.07 25.56 -11.51
C THR A 64 -18.96 24.07 -11.75
N CYS A 65 -19.91 23.52 -12.50
CA CYS A 65 -19.89 22.15 -12.96
C CYS A 65 -18.74 21.94 -13.96
N THR A 66 -17.98 20.89 -13.76
CA THR A 66 -16.89 20.42 -14.61
C THR A 66 -17.02 18.91 -14.81
N THR A 67 -16.17 18.34 -15.67
CA THR A 67 -15.89 16.91 -15.66
C THR A 67 -15.11 16.56 -14.41
N ASP A 68 -15.50 15.50 -13.71
CA ASP A 68 -14.81 15.00 -12.53
C ASP A 68 -13.29 14.88 -12.78
N PRO A 69 -12.43 15.54 -11.97
CA PRO A 69 -10.99 15.50 -12.19
C PRO A 69 -10.46 14.06 -11.99
N PRO A 70 -9.54 13.59 -12.85
CA PRO A 70 -8.89 12.31 -12.64
C PRO A 70 -8.10 12.35 -11.33
N PHE A 71 -8.26 11.31 -10.50
CA PHE A 71 -7.49 11.22 -9.26
C PHE A 71 -5.99 11.13 -9.58
N PRO A 72 -5.13 11.89 -8.89
CA PRO A 72 -3.69 11.77 -9.05
C PRO A 72 -3.25 10.37 -8.64
N SER A 73 -2.57 9.66 -9.55
CA SER A 73 -1.98 8.36 -9.26
C SER A 73 -0.82 8.50 -8.28
N GLY A 74 -0.98 7.97 -7.07
CA GLY A 74 0.14 7.76 -6.16
C GLY A 74 0.96 6.54 -6.58
N PHE A 75 2.24 6.52 -6.23
CA PHE A 75 3.08 5.33 -6.37
C PHE A 75 2.82 4.33 -5.22
N SER A 76 2.83 3.04 -5.54
CA SER A 76 2.82 1.94 -4.58
C SER A 76 4.17 1.82 -3.87
N TYR A 77 4.13 1.52 -2.58
CA TYR A 77 5.33 1.34 -1.75
C TYR A 77 5.75 -0.14 -1.65
N PRO A 78 7.00 -0.44 -1.26
CA PRO A 78 7.42 -1.82 -1.04
C PRO A 78 6.47 -2.62 -0.13
N GLY A 79 6.01 -3.79 -0.59
CA GLY A 79 5.00 -4.62 0.06
C GLY A 79 3.56 -4.38 -0.42
N GLU A 80 3.30 -3.29 -1.14
CA GLU A 80 2.02 -3.00 -1.78
C GLU A 80 1.91 -3.69 -3.15
N PRO A 81 0.70 -4.00 -3.63
CA PRO A 81 0.51 -4.64 -4.92
C PRO A 81 0.91 -3.73 -6.08
N CYS A 82 1.34 -4.34 -7.18
CA CYS A 82 1.66 -3.69 -8.44
C CYS A 82 1.34 -4.59 -9.63
N MET A 83 1.14 -3.97 -10.78
CA MET A 83 0.96 -4.62 -12.08
C MET A 83 2.18 -4.41 -12.97
N SER A 84 2.86 -3.29 -12.80
CA SER A 84 4.04 -2.88 -13.56
C SER A 84 5.11 -2.28 -12.64
N ASN A 85 6.33 -2.21 -13.14
CA ASN A 85 7.43 -1.56 -12.44
C ASN A 85 7.14 -0.09 -12.12
N SER A 86 6.54 0.64 -13.07
CA SER A 86 6.23 2.08 -12.92
C SER A 86 5.15 2.37 -11.87
N ASP A 87 4.43 1.36 -11.40
CA ASP A 87 3.48 1.53 -10.30
C ASP A 87 4.23 1.73 -8.98
N CYS A 88 5.44 1.19 -8.88
CA CYS A 88 6.24 1.18 -7.65
C CYS A 88 7.12 2.41 -7.54
N ILE A 89 7.22 2.98 -6.34
CA ILE A 89 8.15 4.10 -6.06
C ILE A 89 9.63 3.72 -6.28
N THR A 90 9.93 2.42 -6.29
CA THR A 90 11.26 1.85 -6.53
C THR A 90 11.50 1.42 -7.98
N ASP A 91 10.52 1.62 -8.87
CA ASP A 91 10.49 1.08 -10.23
C ASP A 91 10.68 -0.45 -10.31
N LEU A 92 10.36 -1.17 -9.23
CA LEU A 92 10.55 -2.62 -9.13
C LEU A 92 9.31 -3.32 -8.60
N CYS A 93 8.59 -3.94 -9.53
CA CYS A 93 7.49 -4.85 -9.27
C CYS A 93 7.97 -6.28 -9.51
N THR A 94 7.93 -7.12 -8.48
CA THR A 94 8.26 -8.55 -8.60
C THR A 94 7.12 -9.34 -7.98
N ALA A 95 6.62 -10.36 -8.70
CA ALA A 95 5.51 -11.18 -8.20
C ALA A 95 4.28 -10.34 -7.77
N ASN A 96 3.91 -9.34 -8.58
CA ASN A 96 2.80 -8.41 -8.34
C ASN A 96 2.89 -7.63 -7.02
N THR A 97 4.09 -7.50 -6.45
CA THR A 97 4.36 -6.75 -5.23
C THR A 97 5.55 -5.81 -5.45
N CYS A 98 5.44 -4.58 -4.98
CA CYS A 98 6.56 -3.65 -5.03
C CYS A 98 7.66 -4.11 -4.08
N VAL A 99 8.91 -4.05 -4.54
CA VAL A 99 10.07 -4.52 -3.77
C VAL A 99 11.00 -3.36 -3.45
N GLY A 100 11.43 -3.30 -2.19
CA GLY A 100 12.41 -2.35 -1.70
C GLY A 100 13.77 -3.01 -1.46
N GLN A 101 14.76 -2.21 -1.09
CA GLN A 101 16.10 -2.66 -0.79
C GLN A 101 16.11 -3.57 0.45
N ASN A 102 16.99 -4.57 0.39
CA ASN A 102 17.27 -5.48 1.50
C ASN A 102 18.03 -4.77 2.63
N PRO A 103 18.09 -5.37 3.84
CA PRO A 103 18.91 -4.84 4.93
C PRO A 103 20.36 -4.64 4.47
N GLY A 104 20.95 -3.47 4.71
CA GLY A 104 22.30 -3.09 4.25
C GLY A 104 22.36 -2.47 2.86
N GLY A 105 21.27 -2.46 2.09
CA GLY A 105 21.17 -1.75 0.81
C GLY A 105 21.20 -0.23 1.00
N ALA A 106 21.78 0.49 0.04
CA ALA A 106 21.83 1.94 0.08
C ALA A 106 20.43 2.56 -0.06
N CYS A 107 20.16 3.64 0.66
CA CYS A 107 18.88 4.35 0.63
C CYS A 107 19.06 5.84 0.89
N VAL A 108 18.10 6.64 0.45
CA VAL A 108 17.97 8.06 0.76
C VAL A 108 16.71 8.33 1.59
N LYS A 109 15.67 7.53 1.37
CA LYS A 109 14.38 7.64 2.03
C LYS A 109 13.92 6.27 2.52
N ASN A 110 13.05 6.24 3.53
CA ASN A 110 12.48 4.97 4.00
C ASN A 110 11.70 4.25 2.90
N SER A 111 11.13 4.96 1.92
CA SER A 111 10.44 4.40 0.74
C SER A 111 11.32 3.50 -0.12
N ASP A 112 12.64 3.63 -0.01
CA ASP A 112 13.58 2.82 -0.78
C ASP A 112 13.74 1.42 -0.15
N CYS A 113 13.36 1.26 1.12
CA CYS A 113 13.59 0.05 1.90
C CYS A 113 12.40 -0.92 1.86
N GLY A 114 12.68 -2.21 2.01
CA GLY A 114 11.62 -3.22 2.12
C GLY A 114 10.77 -3.09 3.40
N VAL A 115 9.67 -3.86 3.45
CA VAL A 115 8.80 -3.96 4.64
C VAL A 115 9.60 -4.35 5.89
N GLY A 116 9.31 -3.69 7.02
CA GLY A 116 10.00 -3.89 8.29
C GLY A 116 11.37 -3.21 8.40
N LEU A 117 11.76 -2.42 7.39
CA LEU A 117 13.02 -1.67 7.35
C LEU A 117 12.78 -0.16 7.31
N TYR A 118 13.81 0.61 7.67
CA TYR A 118 13.86 2.07 7.51
C TYR A 118 15.24 2.49 7.02
N CYS A 119 15.35 3.70 6.45
CA CYS A 119 16.61 4.24 6.01
C CYS A 119 17.35 4.90 7.19
N SER A 120 18.50 4.35 7.56
CA SER A 120 19.32 4.90 8.65
C SER A 120 19.97 6.22 8.27
N THR A 121 20.47 6.95 9.28
CA THR A 121 21.29 8.17 9.09
C THR A 121 22.62 7.89 8.38
N ALA A 122 23.03 6.62 8.30
CA ALA A 122 24.18 6.18 7.52
C ALA A 122 23.83 5.89 6.04
N PHE A 123 22.60 6.16 5.58
CA PHE A 123 22.12 5.93 4.21
C PHE A 123 22.05 4.44 3.80
N PHE A 124 21.75 3.57 4.76
CA PHE A 124 21.47 2.15 4.50
C PHE A 124 20.18 1.69 5.15
N CYS A 125 19.47 0.77 4.49
CA CYS A 125 18.26 0.16 5.01
C CYS A 125 18.60 -0.74 6.20
N VAL A 126 17.98 -0.49 7.35
CA VAL A 126 18.16 -1.26 8.58
C VAL A 126 16.81 -1.66 9.15
N PRO A 127 16.73 -2.74 9.95
CA PRO A 127 15.48 -3.16 10.54
C PRO A 127 14.93 -2.17 11.55
N GLN A 128 13.61 -2.15 11.67
CA GLN A 128 12.94 -1.45 12.73
C GLN A 128 13.35 -1.98 14.12
N LEU A 129 13.45 -1.05 15.05
CA LEU A 129 13.81 -1.20 16.43
C LEU A 129 12.65 -1.78 17.25
N SER A 130 12.99 -2.73 18.13
CA SER A 130 12.06 -3.37 19.06
C SER A 130 11.80 -2.51 20.30
N TYR A 131 10.82 -2.93 21.11
CA TYR A 131 10.47 -2.30 22.37
C TYR A 131 11.69 -1.99 23.25
N GLY A 132 11.73 -0.78 23.82
CA GLY A 132 12.77 -0.31 24.74
C GLY A 132 14.07 0.16 24.08
N MET A 133 14.25 -0.04 22.77
CA MET A 133 15.43 0.44 22.05
C MET A 133 15.38 1.95 21.84
N VAL A 134 16.55 2.60 21.89
CA VAL A 134 16.69 4.06 21.69
C VAL A 134 16.34 4.44 20.26
N CYS A 135 15.50 5.45 20.09
CA CYS A 135 15.01 5.91 18.79
C CYS A 135 14.97 7.44 18.71
N THR A 136 14.98 7.98 17.50
CA THR A 136 14.91 9.43 17.23
C THR A 136 13.67 9.84 16.45
N ASN A 137 12.92 8.87 15.88
CA ASN A 137 11.64 9.09 15.23
C ASN A 137 10.84 7.78 15.14
N ASP A 138 9.54 7.89 14.88
CA ASP A 138 8.63 6.74 14.87
C ASP A 138 8.99 5.72 13.80
N TYR A 139 9.52 6.12 12.63
CA TYR A 139 9.84 5.20 11.54
C TYR A 139 10.93 4.21 11.92
N GLN A 140 11.74 4.53 12.93
CA GLN A 140 12.72 3.60 13.46
C GLN A 140 12.07 2.46 14.25
N CYS A 141 10.91 2.67 14.87
CA CYS A 141 10.24 1.64 15.66
C CYS A 141 9.39 0.70 14.78
N GLN A 142 9.21 -0.54 15.25
CA GLN A 142 8.30 -1.52 14.62
C GLN A 142 6.91 -0.91 14.40
N ASN A 143 6.18 -1.35 13.37
CA ASN A 143 4.94 -0.67 12.94
C ASN A 143 3.81 -0.62 13.99
N ASN A 144 3.87 -1.42 15.05
CA ASN A 144 2.96 -1.38 16.19
C ASN A 144 3.47 -0.52 17.36
N MET A 145 4.54 0.25 17.15
CA MET A 145 5.22 1.08 18.15
C MET A 145 5.52 2.47 17.59
N ALA A 146 5.65 3.45 18.48
CA ALA A 146 6.18 4.76 18.19
C ALA A 146 7.36 5.10 19.10
N CYS A 147 8.08 6.16 18.74
CA CYS A 147 9.22 6.62 19.50
C CYS A 147 8.75 7.58 20.60
N ASN A 148 8.85 7.17 21.87
CA ASN A 148 8.56 8.03 23.01
C ASN A 148 9.73 9.00 23.28
N ARG A 149 9.94 9.91 22.33
CA ARG A 149 10.98 10.94 22.32
C ARG A 149 10.40 12.30 22.66
N THR A 150 11.24 13.30 22.84
CA THR A 150 10.82 14.72 22.83
C THR A 150 11.30 15.38 21.53
N ILE A 151 11.05 16.67 21.36
CA ILE A 151 11.64 17.42 20.24
C ILE A 151 13.14 17.67 20.42
N PHE A 152 13.68 17.51 21.63
CA PHE A 152 15.08 17.79 21.97
C PHE A 152 15.91 16.54 22.26
N GLU A 153 15.28 15.45 22.68
CA GLU A 153 15.96 14.25 23.17
C GLU A 153 15.44 12.99 22.48
N ASP A 154 16.36 12.05 22.28
CA ASP A 154 16.05 10.71 21.81
C ASP A 154 15.11 10.00 22.80
N GLY A 155 14.26 9.13 22.26
CA GLY A 155 13.27 8.38 23.01
C GLY A 155 13.59 6.89 23.08
N SER A 156 12.56 6.13 23.47
CA SER A 156 12.57 4.67 23.34
C SER A 156 11.32 4.19 22.61
N CYS A 157 11.43 3.09 21.86
CA CYS A 157 10.30 2.49 21.18
C CYS A 157 9.32 1.88 22.20
N VAL A 158 8.06 2.32 22.15
CA VAL A 158 6.97 1.83 23.01
C VAL A 158 5.74 1.54 22.15
N TYR A 159 4.88 0.64 22.58
CA TYR A 159 3.65 0.31 21.85
C TYR A 159 2.71 1.53 21.77
N TYR A 160 1.98 1.65 20.66
CA TYR A 160 0.87 2.58 20.57
C TYR A 160 -0.17 2.27 21.65
N TYR A 161 -0.84 3.31 22.16
CA TYR A 161 -1.92 3.25 23.16
C TYR A 161 -1.57 2.44 24.42
N SER A 162 -0.30 2.49 24.87
CA SER A 162 0.19 1.64 25.96
C SER A 162 0.57 2.37 27.24
N ILE A 163 0.79 3.70 27.20
CA ILE A 163 1.20 4.49 28.37
C ILE A 163 -0.04 4.82 29.22
N PRO A 164 -0.12 4.37 30.49
CA PRO A 164 -1.27 4.63 31.35
C PRO A 164 -1.45 6.10 31.73
N ASN A 165 -2.68 6.48 32.07
CA ASN A 165 -2.98 7.80 32.64
C ASN A 165 -2.12 8.09 33.88
N GLY A 166 -1.63 9.32 33.99
CA GLY A 166 -0.72 9.79 35.03
C GLY A 166 0.77 9.56 34.73
N GLN A 167 1.13 8.87 33.65
CA GLN A 167 2.52 8.66 33.24
C GLN A 167 2.97 9.71 32.20
N THR A 168 4.27 10.01 32.20
CA THR A 168 4.89 10.95 31.25
C THR A 168 4.94 10.38 29.84
N VAL A 169 4.68 11.24 28.86
CA VAL A 169 4.82 10.96 27.43
C VAL A 169 5.64 12.08 26.79
N GLY A 170 6.58 11.74 25.91
CA GLY A 170 7.47 12.70 25.28
C GLY A 170 6.85 13.44 24.09
N MET A 171 5.86 12.85 23.44
CA MET A 171 5.13 13.42 22.29
C MET A 171 3.65 13.62 22.64
N CYS A 172 3.35 14.73 23.30
CA CYS A 172 2.02 15.29 23.49
C CYS A 172 1.86 16.47 22.52
N GLN A 173 0.95 16.36 21.55
CA GLN A 173 0.70 17.42 20.57
C GLN A 173 -0.52 18.23 20.98
N ASP A 174 -0.43 19.56 20.87
CA ASP A 174 -1.56 20.45 21.09
C ASP A 174 -2.48 20.44 19.86
N MET A 175 -3.69 19.89 19.99
CA MET A 175 -4.74 20.01 18.97
C MET A 175 -5.74 21.07 19.40
N LEU A 176 -5.31 22.33 19.28
CA LEU A 176 -6.05 23.57 19.60
C LEU A 176 -6.41 23.74 21.09
N THR A 177 -7.08 22.75 21.67
CA THR A 177 -7.78 22.87 22.96
C THR A 177 -7.55 21.67 23.88
N GLU A 178 -6.99 20.58 23.38
CA GLU A 178 -6.52 19.46 24.19
C GLU A 178 -5.20 18.87 23.67
N GLY A 179 -4.42 18.29 24.57
CA GLY A 179 -3.23 17.53 24.19
C GLY A 179 -3.60 16.11 23.76
N VAL A 180 -3.01 15.66 22.65
CA VAL A 180 -3.20 14.31 22.13
C VAL A 180 -1.88 13.56 22.00
N SER A 181 -1.92 12.26 22.26
CA SER A 181 -0.81 11.37 22.02
C SER A 181 -1.31 9.95 21.75
N ASN A 182 -0.93 9.40 20.61
CA ASN A 182 -1.18 8.01 20.26
C ASN A 182 -0.36 7.01 21.09
N LEU A 183 0.51 7.47 21.99
CA LEU A 183 1.19 6.64 22.97
C LEU A 183 0.39 6.46 24.26
N CYS A 184 -0.45 7.43 24.62
CA CYS A 184 -1.32 7.35 25.79
C CYS A 184 -2.46 6.36 25.55
N GLN A 185 -2.77 5.53 26.55
CA GLN A 185 -3.87 4.56 26.47
C GLN A 185 -5.22 5.21 26.18
N SER A 186 -5.41 6.46 26.61
CA SER A 186 -6.60 7.28 26.36
C SER A 186 -6.55 8.07 25.04
N GLY A 187 -5.43 8.08 24.32
CA GLY A 187 -5.19 9.02 23.23
C GLY A 187 -4.99 10.49 23.66
N SER A 188 -5.17 10.81 24.95
CA SER A 188 -5.16 12.18 25.48
C SER A 188 -4.03 12.40 26.49
N CYS A 189 -3.45 13.60 26.48
CA CYS A 189 -2.35 14.00 27.35
C CYS A 189 -2.48 15.48 27.74
N ASN A 190 -1.87 15.84 28.86
CA ASN A 190 -1.75 17.22 29.33
C ASN A 190 -0.32 17.70 29.12
N LEU A 191 -0.13 18.77 28.34
CA LEU A 191 1.17 19.38 28.12
C LEU A 191 1.72 19.96 29.43
N THR A 192 2.96 19.60 29.77
CA THR A 192 3.59 20.12 31.00
C THR A 192 4.14 21.54 30.81
N ASN A 193 4.60 21.87 29.59
CA ASN A 193 5.11 23.20 29.21
C ASN A 193 4.61 23.59 27.80
N PRO A 194 3.37 24.10 27.68
CA PRO A 194 2.81 24.52 26.40
C PRO A 194 3.72 25.52 25.66
N GLY A 195 3.96 25.28 24.37
CA GLY A 195 4.71 26.18 23.48
C GLY A 195 6.24 26.06 23.52
N PHE A 196 6.81 25.25 24.41
CA PHE A 196 8.28 25.08 24.52
C PHE A 196 8.76 23.64 24.30
N ASP A 197 7.94 22.63 24.63
CA ASP A 197 8.28 21.22 24.45
C ASP A 197 7.01 20.40 24.17
N THR A 198 7.19 19.15 23.77
CA THR A 198 6.11 18.16 23.55
C THR A 198 5.90 17.24 24.74
N ILE A 199 6.60 17.44 25.87
CA ILE A 199 6.43 16.61 27.06
C ILE A 199 5.04 16.83 27.67
N GLY A 200 4.31 15.73 27.86
CA GLY A 200 3.02 15.72 28.53
C GLY A 200 2.88 14.59 29.55
N VAL A 201 1.72 14.55 30.20
CA VAL A 201 1.30 13.47 31.09
C VAL A 201 -0.01 12.89 30.54
N CYS A 202 -0.06 11.59 30.30
CA CYS A 202 -1.28 10.94 29.82
C CYS A 202 -2.45 11.18 30.78
N GLN A 203 -3.65 11.42 30.26
CA GLN A 203 -4.82 11.74 31.07
C GLN A 203 -6.10 11.15 30.47
N PRO A 204 -7.20 11.03 31.25
CA PRO A 204 -8.51 10.70 30.68
C PRO A 204 -8.90 11.70 29.58
N PRO A 205 -9.56 11.23 28.50
CA PRO A 205 -9.93 12.09 27.39
C PRO A 205 -11.03 13.07 27.81
N TYR A 206 -11.14 14.20 27.09
CA TYR A 206 -12.21 15.17 27.29
C TYR A 206 -13.46 14.78 26.52
N TYR A 207 -14.62 15.06 27.09
CA TYR A 207 -15.93 14.88 26.45
C TYR A 207 -16.68 16.20 26.47
N ASN A 208 -17.54 16.43 25.49
CA ASN A 208 -18.43 17.58 25.50
C ASN A 208 -19.39 17.49 26.69
N LEU A 209 -19.35 18.49 27.58
CA LEU A 209 -20.15 18.53 28.80
C LEU A 209 -21.67 18.49 28.54
N TYR A 210 -22.10 19.00 27.38
CA TYR A 210 -23.51 19.17 27.03
C TYR A 210 -24.03 18.16 25.99
N ASN A 211 -23.31 17.05 25.84
CA ASN A 211 -23.49 16.00 24.83
C ASN A 211 -23.10 16.40 23.41
N TYR A 212 -22.43 15.47 22.74
CA TYR A 212 -22.04 15.58 21.34
C TYR A 212 -23.17 15.10 20.39
N PRO A 213 -23.42 15.77 19.24
CA PRO A 213 -22.88 17.08 18.86
C PRO A 213 -23.61 18.21 19.60
N HIS A 214 -22.88 19.26 20.01
CA HIS A 214 -23.44 20.40 20.73
C HIS A 214 -23.53 21.63 19.83
N LYS A 215 -24.69 22.31 19.78
CA LYS A 215 -24.83 23.61 19.11
C LYS A 215 -24.23 24.71 19.98
N CYS A 216 -23.55 25.67 19.35
CA CYS A 216 -22.90 26.77 20.04
C CYS A 216 -23.18 28.11 19.35
N SER A 217 -22.96 29.20 20.08
CA SER A 217 -22.94 30.58 19.56
C SER A 217 -21.55 31.21 19.68
N SER A 218 -20.69 30.63 20.51
CA SER A 218 -19.29 31.02 20.75
C SER A 218 -18.48 29.87 21.35
N ASP A 219 -17.15 29.97 21.32
CA ASP A 219 -16.23 28.96 21.90
C ASP A 219 -16.49 28.67 23.39
N THR A 220 -17.06 29.63 24.13
CA THR A 220 -17.37 29.43 25.55
C THR A 220 -18.51 28.44 25.81
N ASP A 221 -19.31 28.13 24.78
CA ASP A 221 -20.36 27.10 24.87
C ASP A 221 -19.76 25.69 24.72
N CYS A 222 -18.54 25.59 24.19
CA CYS A 222 -17.86 24.33 23.91
C CYS A 222 -16.99 23.92 25.07
N VAL A 223 -17.58 23.36 26.13
CA VAL A 223 -16.83 22.97 27.33
C VAL A 223 -16.52 21.47 27.30
N GLY A 224 -15.23 21.14 27.24
CA GLY A 224 -14.71 19.78 27.42
C GLY A 224 -14.48 19.48 28.89
N TYR A 225 -14.81 18.26 29.35
CA TYR A 225 -14.63 17.83 30.74
C TYR A 225 -14.00 16.43 30.86
N ASN A 226 -13.06 16.24 31.81
CA ASN A 226 -12.38 14.95 32.04
C ASN A 226 -12.21 14.56 33.53
N GLN A 227 -13.25 14.71 34.36
CA GLN A 227 -13.29 14.35 35.79
C GLN A 227 -12.33 15.13 36.72
N GLY A 228 -11.38 15.91 36.19
CA GLY A 228 -10.42 16.71 36.97
C GLY A 228 -10.12 18.10 36.40
N SER A 229 -10.49 18.37 35.14
CA SER A 229 -10.26 19.66 34.47
C SER A 229 -11.34 19.97 33.43
N THR A 230 -11.41 21.24 33.04
CA THR A 230 -12.25 21.74 31.95
C THR A 230 -11.39 22.49 30.94
N VAL A 231 -11.69 22.30 29.65
CA VAL A 231 -11.09 23.05 28.55
C VAL A 231 -12.19 23.65 27.68
N TYR A 232 -11.87 24.71 26.93
CA TYR A 232 -12.78 25.30 25.96
C TYR A 232 -12.38 24.84 24.57
N GLY A 233 -13.32 24.25 23.84
CA GLY A 233 -13.22 23.85 22.44
C GLY A 233 -13.55 25.01 21.49
N ALA A 234 -13.49 24.74 20.18
CA ALA A 234 -13.88 25.69 19.16
C ALA A 234 -15.36 25.54 18.77
N CYS A 235 -16.01 26.67 18.49
CA CYS A 235 -17.34 26.76 17.91
C CYS A 235 -17.24 27.04 16.40
N SER A 236 -17.48 26.01 15.61
CA SER A 236 -17.26 26.04 14.16
C SER A 236 -18.58 26.14 13.40
N CYS A 237 -18.60 26.89 12.30
CA CYS A 237 -19.81 27.06 11.48
C CYS A 237 -20.14 25.79 10.68
N GLY A 238 -21.40 25.36 10.73
CA GLY A 238 -21.88 24.25 9.93
C GLY A 238 -22.19 24.64 8.49
N MET A 239 -22.46 23.63 7.67
CA MET A 239 -22.96 23.79 6.30
C MET A 239 -24.44 23.42 6.22
N ASP A 240 -25.28 24.09 7.01
CA ASP A 240 -26.72 23.84 7.04
C ASP A 240 -27.55 25.02 6.52
N GLN A 241 -28.84 24.77 6.28
CA GLN A 241 -29.80 25.74 5.77
C GLN A 241 -30.12 26.88 6.76
N ASP A 242 -29.95 26.63 8.06
CA ASP A 242 -30.33 27.54 9.14
C ASP A 242 -29.15 28.43 9.58
N GLY A 243 -27.92 27.99 9.31
CA GLY A 243 -26.66 28.64 9.68
C GLY A 243 -26.29 28.37 11.14
N TYR A 244 -26.44 27.12 11.62
CA TYR A 244 -26.00 26.78 12.97
C TYR A 244 -24.48 26.57 13.05
N ALA A 245 -23.93 26.83 14.24
CA ALA A 245 -22.58 26.45 14.61
C ALA A 245 -22.62 25.29 15.63
N TYR A 246 -21.57 24.47 15.63
CA TYR A 246 -21.42 23.33 16.52
C TYR A 246 -20.03 23.29 17.13
N CYS A 247 -19.95 22.73 18.33
CA CYS A 247 -18.68 22.46 18.97
C CYS A 247 -17.93 21.36 18.25
N ASP A 248 -16.64 21.55 18.07
CA ASP A 248 -15.75 20.50 17.59
C ASP A 248 -15.65 19.35 18.60
N ALA A 249 -15.37 18.15 18.08
CA ALA A 249 -15.29 16.95 18.89
C ALA A 249 -14.03 16.95 19.75
N PHE A 250 -14.16 16.57 21.02
CA PHE A 250 -13.04 16.17 21.86
C PHE A 250 -12.68 14.70 21.64
N THR A 251 -11.48 14.28 22.06
CA THR A 251 -10.98 12.90 21.94
C THR A 251 -11.88 11.86 22.58
N GLY A 252 -12.63 12.23 23.62
CA GLY A 252 -13.61 11.38 24.29
C GLY A 252 -15.00 11.43 23.66
N ASP A 253 -15.30 12.37 22.76
CA ASP A 253 -16.58 12.36 22.07
C ASP A 253 -16.70 11.12 21.15
N PRO A 254 -17.92 10.68 20.79
CA PRO A 254 -18.15 9.47 20.00
C PRO A 254 -17.25 9.28 18.76
N PRO A 255 -16.99 10.30 17.91
CA PRO A 255 -16.07 10.13 16.79
C PRO A 255 -14.62 9.93 17.25
N GLY A 256 -14.16 10.65 18.28
CA GLY A 256 -12.81 10.53 18.84
C GLY A 256 -12.53 9.14 19.40
N MET A 257 -13.46 8.62 20.21
CA MET A 257 -13.39 7.26 20.74
C MET A 257 -13.38 6.20 19.64
N THR A 258 -14.18 6.41 18.58
CA THR A 258 -14.25 5.47 17.45
C THR A 258 -12.94 5.44 16.68
N VAL A 259 -12.36 6.61 16.37
CA VAL A 259 -11.05 6.71 15.70
C VAL A 259 -9.96 6.05 16.54
N GLN A 260 -9.92 6.31 17.84
CA GLN A 260 -8.95 5.72 18.76
C GLN A 260 -9.06 4.18 18.79
N LEU A 261 -10.27 3.66 19.00
CA LEU A 261 -10.52 2.22 19.05
C LEU A 261 -10.08 1.52 17.76
N LEU A 262 -10.39 2.11 16.61
CA LEU A 262 -10.05 1.54 15.31
C LEU A 262 -8.54 1.62 15.04
N TRP A 263 -7.88 2.69 15.48
CA TRP A 263 -6.42 2.73 15.46
C TRP A 263 -5.77 1.69 16.37
N GLU A 264 -6.32 1.46 17.57
CA GLU A 264 -5.83 0.43 18.49
C GLU A 264 -5.98 -0.97 17.89
N ILE A 265 -7.12 -1.28 17.26
CA ILE A 265 -7.32 -2.55 16.54
C ILE A 265 -6.29 -2.69 15.40
N HIS A 266 -6.09 -1.62 14.63
CA HIS A 266 -5.18 -1.62 13.48
C HIS A 266 -3.72 -1.90 13.89
N VAL A 267 -3.19 -1.17 14.87
CA VAL A 267 -1.79 -1.31 15.30
C VAL A 267 -1.52 -2.61 16.06
N ASN A 268 -2.54 -3.22 16.66
CA ASN A 268 -2.44 -4.51 17.34
C ASN A 268 -2.74 -5.72 16.42
N SER A 269 -3.18 -5.48 15.19
CA SER A 269 -3.37 -6.54 14.20
C SER A 269 -2.04 -7.20 13.84
N SER A 270 -2.01 -8.53 13.72
CA SER A 270 -0.83 -9.25 13.21
C SER A 270 -0.48 -8.90 11.77
N GLY A 271 -1.40 -8.27 11.01
CA GLY A 271 -1.17 -7.78 9.66
C GLY A 271 -0.37 -6.48 9.58
N ILE A 272 -0.17 -5.76 10.69
CA ILE A 272 0.59 -4.50 10.73
C ILE A 272 2.05 -4.67 10.30
N THR A 273 2.59 -5.88 10.45
CA THR A 273 3.95 -6.26 10.05
C THR A 273 4.11 -6.43 8.54
N ASN A 274 3.00 -6.51 7.79
CA ASN A 274 3.02 -6.55 6.33
C ASN A 274 3.04 -5.15 5.71
N CYS A 275 2.82 -4.09 6.50
CA CYS A 275 2.77 -2.74 5.99
C CYS A 275 4.16 -2.11 5.87
N HIS A 276 4.35 -1.27 4.85
CA HIS A 276 5.55 -0.48 4.74
C HIS A 276 5.67 0.54 5.88
N THR A 277 6.89 0.78 6.37
CA THR A 277 7.19 1.65 7.52
C THR A 277 6.59 3.06 7.42
N GLN A 278 6.65 3.68 6.24
CA GLN A 278 6.07 5.01 5.99
C GLN A 278 4.56 4.99 5.74
N ARG A 279 3.99 3.82 5.45
CA ARG A 279 2.59 3.65 5.03
C ARG A 279 1.75 2.94 6.10
N ARG A 280 2.31 2.66 7.27
CA ARG A 280 1.57 1.94 8.33
C ARG A 280 0.28 2.63 8.81
N PHE A 281 0.09 3.92 8.56
CA PHE A 281 -1.15 4.65 8.85
C PHE A 281 -1.89 5.11 7.60
N ASP A 282 -1.48 4.62 6.43
CA ASP A 282 -2.14 4.92 5.16
C ASP A 282 -3.39 4.05 4.97
N MET A 283 -4.27 4.47 4.05
CA MET A 283 -5.52 3.77 3.76
C MET A 283 -5.31 2.34 3.23
N PHE A 284 -4.23 2.09 2.46
CA PHE A 284 -3.90 0.74 2.01
C PHE A 284 -3.65 -0.17 3.21
N CYS A 285 -2.74 0.21 4.11
CA CYS A 285 -2.44 -0.57 5.31
C CYS A 285 -3.66 -0.71 6.24
N LEU A 286 -4.45 0.36 6.40
CA LEU A 286 -5.67 0.33 7.22
C LEU A 286 -6.64 -0.75 6.73
N ARG A 287 -6.87 -0.84 5.41
CA ARG A 287 -7.73 -1.86 4.79
C ARG A 287 -7.20 -3.29 4.90
N GLN A 288 -5.92 -3.47 5.25
CA GLN A 288 -5.37 -4.80 5.52
C GLN A 288 -5.68 -5.31 6.93
N ASN A 289 -5.97 -4.39 7.86
CA ASN A 289 -6.13 -4.67 9.29
C ASN A 289 -7.54 -4.38 9.83
N LEU A 290 -8.31 -3.56 9.12
CA LEU A 290 -9.70 -3.23 9.45
C LEU A 290 -10.65 -3.72 8.35
N GLY A 291 -11.78 -4.29 8.76
CA GLY A 291 -12.82 -4.73 7.84
C GLY A 291 -13.53 -3.55 7.16
N PRO A 292 -14.28 -3.77 6.06
CA PRO A 292 -14.87 -2.68 5.29
C PRO A 292 -15.76 -1.72 6.12
N SER A 293 -16.58 -2.25 7.02
CA SER A 293 -17.41 -1.42 7.93
C SER A 293 -16.57 -0.65 8.95
N GLN A 294 -15.44 -1.20 9.38
CA GLN A 294 -14.53 -0.52 10.30
C GLN A 294 -13.80 0.62 9.59
N VAL A 295 -13.32 0.42 8.36
CA VAL A 295 -12.69 1.47 7.55
C VAL A 295 -13.68 2.60 7.25
N HIS A 296 -14.93 2.26 6.91
CA HIS A 296 -16.00 3.24 6.74
C HIS A 296 -16.23 4.08 8.01
N ASN A 297 -16.39 3.41 9.15
CA ASN A 297 -16.60 4.11 10.43
C ASN A 297 -15.38 4.96 10.81
N PHE A 298 -14.16 4.49 10.53
CA PHE A 298 -12.93 5.24 10.74
C PHE A 298 -12.94 6.55 9.94
N LEU A 299 -13.25 6.48 8.64
CA LEU A 299 -13.27 7.65 7.77
C LEU A 299 -14.33 8.66 8.20
N GLN A 300 -15.56 8.20 8.46
CA GLN A 300 -16.64 9.09 8.93
C GLN A 300 -16.29 9.75 10.26
N SER A 301 -15.79 8.97 11.22
CA SER A 301 -15.40 9.51 12.53
C SER A 301 -14.18 10.41 12.45
N SER A 302 -13.21 10.11 11.57
CA SER A 302 -12.01 10.95 11.40
C SER A 302 -12.36 12.33 10.85
N VAL A 303 -13.27 12.43 9.88
CA VAL A 303 -13.67 13.75 9.36
C VAL A 303 -14.57 14.51 10.33
N LEU A 304 -15.40 13.82 11.12
CA LEU A 304 -16.16 14.43 12.21
C LEU A 304 -15.23 14.98 13.32
N CYS A 305 -14.15 14.26 13.64
CA CYS A 305 -13.14 14.76 14.59
C CYS A 305 -12.47 16.04 14.08
N SER A 306 -12.20 16.14 12.78
CA SER A 306 -11.54 17.32 12.22
C SER A 306 -12.48 18.52 12.03
N ASP A 307 -13.77 18.26 11.76
CA ASP A 307 -14.76 19.30 11.44
C ASP A 307 -16.17 18.76 11.72
N THR A 308 -16.60 18.83 12.98
CA THR A 308 -17.92 18.30 13.36
C THR A 308 -19.03 19.10 12.70
N ALA A 309 -18.90 20.42 12.71
CA ALA A 309 -19.94 21.35 12.28
C ALA A 309 -20.30 21.16 10.81
N ARG A 310 -19.30 20.94 9.93
CA ARG A 310 -19.50 20.77 8.49
C ARG A 310 -20.53 19.71 8.10
N TYR A 311 -20.62 18.63 8.86
CA TYR A 311 -21.48 17.47 8.53
C TYR A 311 -22.82 17.45 9.28
N GLN A 312 -23.13 18.46 10.10
CA GLN A 312 -24.40 18.51 10.83
C GLN A 312 -25.50 19.13 9.97
N ASN A 313 -26.68 18.48 9.98
CA ASN A 313 -27.92 19.02 9.38
C ASN A 313 -27.80 19.51 7.93
N ASN A 314 -26.90 18.92 7.13
CA ASN A 314 -26.76 19.24 5.71
C ASN A 314 -28.03 18.87 4.94
N ASP A 315 -28.50 19.76 4.07
CA ASP A 315 -29.50 19.42 3.05
C ASP A 315 -28.91 18.49 1.98
N TYR A 316 -29.76 17.89 1.14
CA TYR A 316 -29.29 16.92 0.15
C TYR A 316 -28.35 17.53 -0.91
N CYS A 317 -28.47 18.82 -1.24
CA CYS A 317 -27.57 19.48 -2.18
C CYS A 317 -26.18 19.68 -1.57
N THR A 318 -26.12 20.07 -0.30
CA THR A 318 -24.87 20.24 0.43
C THR A 318 -24.16 18.91 0.58
N GLN A 319 -24.91 17.84 0.89
CA GLN A 319 -24.39 16.48 0.90
C GLN A 319 -23.77 16.12 -0.45
N ALA A 320 -24.51 16.29 -1.55
CA ALA A 320 -24.04 15.91 -2.89
C ALA A 320 -22.88 16.78 -3.43
N ILE A 321 -22.85 18.08 -3.11
CA ILE A 321 -21.87 19.03 -3.69
C ILE A 321 -20.59 19.08 -2.84
N PHE A 322 -20.72 19.35 -1.54
CA PHE A 322 -19.56 19.62 -0.68
C PHE A 322 -19.08 18.41 0.11
N ASN A 323 -19.98 17.47 0.41
CA ASN A 323 -19.73 16.43 1.41
C ASN A 323 -20.00 15.00 0.89
N HIS A 324 -19.98 14.79 -0.43
CA HIS A 324 -20.32 13.49 -1.04
C HIS A 324 -19.40 12.37 -0.52
N GLN A 325 -18.13 12.67 -0.28
CA GLN A 325 -17.16 11.73 0.29
C GLN A 325 -17.50 11.24 1.71
N TYR A 326 -18.40 11.92 2.41
CA TYR A 326 -18.90 11.50 3.73
C TYR A 326 -20.27 10.79 3.65
N PHE A 327 -21.17 11.28 2.79
CA PHE A 327 -22.57 10.80 2.71
C PHE A 327 -22.81 9.69 1.68
N ASP A 328 -22.07 9.66 0.57
CA ASP A 328 -22.26 8.68 -0.52
C ASP A 328 -21.38 7.44 -0.37
N VAL A 329 -20.45 7.47 0.58
CA VAL A 329 -19.55 6.35 0.88
C VAL A 329 -20.24 5.36 1.80
N SER A 330 -20.06 4.07 1.53
CA SER A 330 -20.62 2.96 2.29
C SER A 330 -19.54 1.91 2.60
N PRO A 331 -19.80 0.95 3.50
CA PRO A 331 -18.90 -0.18 3.73
C PRO A 331 -18.52 -0.95 2.44
N ALA A 332 -19.42 -1.01 1.45
CA ALA A 332 -19.16 -1.73 0.20
C ALA A 332 -18.02 -1.12 -0.63
N ASN A 333 -17.81 0.21 -0.53
CA ASN A 333 -16.72 0.92 -1.21
C ASN A 333 -15.33 0.47 -0.73
N PHE A 334 -15.23 -0.07 0.49
CA PHE A 334 -13.96 -0.54 1.07
C PHE A 334 -13.74 -2.04 0.94
N GLY A 335 -14.77 -2.79 0.49
CA GLY A 335 -14.66 -4.20 0.16
C GLY A 335 -13.77 -4.46 -1.07
N CYS A 336 -13.54 -5.73 -1.34
CA CYS A 336 -12.94 -6.15 -2.61
C CYS A 336 -13.90 -5.87 -3.76
N GLN A 337 -13.33 -5.49 -4.90
CA GLN A 337 -14.13 -5.20 -6.09
C GLN A 337 -14.65 -6.49 -6.73
N ASN A 338 -15.84 -6.38 -7.32
CA ASN A 338 -16.41 -7.46 -8.13
C ASN A 338 -15.90 -7.34 -9.57
N TYR A 339 -15.48 -8.45 -10.16
CA TYR A 339 -15.02 -8.51 -11.55
C TYR A 339 -15.90 -9.49 -12.32
N GLY A 340 -16.80 -8.96 -13.16
CA GLY A 340 -17.83 -9.74 -13.82
C GLY A 340 -17.89 -9.49 -15.32
N CYS A 341 -18.31 -10.52 -16.07
CA CYS A 341 -18.59 -10.35 -17.49
C CYS A 341 -19.86 -9.55 -17.70
N ALA A 342 -19.80 -8.58 -18.60
CA ALA A 342 -20.94 -7.77 -18.94
C ALA A 342 -21.40 -8.01 -20.38
N ASN A 343 -22.65 -7.61 -20.64
CA ASN A 343 -23.23 -7.75 -21.97
C ASN A 343 -22.61 -6.68 -22.90
N PRO A 344 -22.04 -7.06 -24.07
CA PRO A 344 -21.47 -6.10 -25.02
C PRO A 344 -22.43 -4.97 -25.43
N ALA A 345 -23.75 -5.21 -25.36
CA ALA A 345 -24.77 -4.21 -25.68
C ALA A 345 -24.86 -3.04 -24.69
N THR A 346 -24.26 -3.15 -23.49
CA THR A 346 -24.24 -2.08 -22.48
C THR A 346 -22.98 -1.22 -22.53
N PHE A 347 -22.05 -1.51 -23.45
CA PHE A 347 -20.78 -0.81 -23.59
C PHE A 347 -20.84 0.18 -24.74
N ASN A 348 -20.19 1.33 -24.59
CA ASN A 348 -19.84 2.18 -25.73
C ASN A 348 -18.92 1.39 -26.68
N GLN A 349 -19.01 1.65 -27.99
CA GLN A 349 -18.21 0.93 -28.98
C GLN A 349 -16.71 1.04 -28.65
N GLY A 350 -16.03 -0.10 -28.57
CA GLY A 350 -14.59 -0.15 -28.30
C GLY A 350 -14.22 -0.08 -26.81
N THR A 351 -15.16 -0.01 -25.87
CA THR A 351 -14.86 -0.13 -24.43
C THR A 351 -14.73 -1.60 -24.03
N CYS A 352 -13.73 -1.92 -23.19
CA CYS A 352 -13.48 -3.26 -22.68
C CYS A 352 -13.62 -3.39 -21.16
N ILE A 353 -13.46 -2.31 -20.39
CA ILE A 353 -13.70 -2.29 -18.94
C ILE A 353 -14.46 -1.02 -18.59
N THR A 354 -15.50 -1.17 -17.77
CA THR A 354 -16.23 -0.07 -17.14
C THR A 354 -16.32 -0.32 -15.64
N PHE A 355 -16.19 0.72 -14.83
CA PHE A 355 -16.33 0.63 -13.37
C PHE A 355 -17.66 1.23 -12.92
N THR A 356 -18.32 0.60 -11.96
CA THR A 356 -19.54 1.10 -11.32
C THR A 356 -19.30 1.27 -9.84
N GLU A 357 -19.24 2.53 -9.42
CA GLU A 357 -18.79 2.91 -8.08
C GLU A 357 -19.75 2.47 -6.97
N LYS A 358 -21.06 2.68 -7.19
CA LYS A 358 -22.13 2.26 -6.28
C LYS A 358 -22.06 0.78 -5.88
N ASN A 359 -21.61 -0.07 -6.80
CA ASN A 359 -21.51 -1.51 -6.60
C ASN A 359 -20.06 -1.98 -6.40
N ASN A 360 -19.10 -1.05 -6.40
CA ASN A 360 -17.66 -1.33 -6.38
C ASN A 360 -17.28 -2.46 -7.36
N SER A 361 -17.75 -2.37 -8.61
CA SER A 361 -17.71 -3.47 -9.57
C SER A 361 -17.17 -3.08 -10.94
N TYR A 362 -16.31 -3.92 -11.50
CA TYR A 362 -15.85 -3.89 -12.88
C TYR A 362 -16.70 -4.80 -13.75
N ALA A 363 -17.27 -4.20 -14.79
CA ALA A 363 -17.89 -4.90 -15.90
C ALA A 363 -16.86 -5.04 -17.03
N ILE A 364 -16.70 -6.26 -17.54
CA ILE A 364 -15.61 -6.62 -18.47
C ILE A 364 -16.20 -7.21 -19.75
N ASN A 365 -15.72 -6.70 -20.87
CA ASN A 365 -16.02 -7.18 -22.21
C ASN A 365 -14.71 -7.31 -23.02
N PRO A 366 -14.22 -8.53 -23.29
CA PRO A 366 -12.96 -8.72 -24.01
C PRO A 366 -12.97 -8.07 -25.40
N CYS A 367 -11.82 -7.54 -25.80
CA CYS A 367 -11.66 -6.95 -27.11
C CYS A 367 -11.75 -8.01 -28.21
N SER A 368 -12.71 -7.85 -29.12
CA SER A 368 -12.98 -8.79 -30.21
C SER A 368 -12.41 -8.35 -31.56
N SER A 369 -11.94 -7.11 -31.68
CA SER A 369 -11.33 -6.59 -32.91
C SER A 369 -9.90 -7.08 -33.08
N SER A 370 -9.55 -7.55 -34.28
CA SER A 370 -8.17 -7.93 -34.62
C SER A 370 -7.21 -6.74 -34.70
N SER A 371 -7.70 -5.52 -34.96
CA SER A 371 -6.88 -4.31 -35.00
C SER A 371 -6.66 -3.68 -33.62
N GLN A 372 -7.53 -3.99 -32.66
CA GLN A 372 -7.47 -3.49 -31.28
C GLN A 372 -7.78 -4.63 -30.31
N PRO A 373 -6.92 -5.66 -30.22
CA PRO A 373 -7.21 -6.86 -29.43
C PRO A 373 -6.89 -6.71 -27.94
N PHE A 374 -6.32 -5.56 -27.52
CA PHE A 374 -5.76 -5.40 -26.19
C PHE A 374 -6.59 -4.46 -25.33
N CYS A 375 -6.85 -4.88 -24.10
CA CYS A 375 -7.46 -4.07 -23.05
C CYS A 375 -6.41 -3.80 -21.98
N ASP A 376 -6.07 -2.54 -21.76
CA ASP A 376 -5.01 -2.15 -20.83
C ASP A 376 -5.52 -2.03 -19.40
N ILE A 377 -5.37 -3.10 -18.65
CA ILE A 377 -5.82 -3.19 -17.26
C ILE A 377 -5.08 -2.21 -16.33
N THR A 378 -3.94 -1.63 -16.74
CA THR A 378 -3.28 -0.58 -15.95
C THR A 378 -4.06 0.73 -15.95
N GLN A 379 -4.98 0.90 -16.90
CA GLN A 379 -5.94 2.00 -16.93
C GLN A 379 -7.19 1.70 -16.10
N SER A 380 -7.39 0.45 -15.68
CA SER A 380 -8.46 0.07 -14.76
C SER A 380 -7.92 0.01 -13.33
N GLU A 381 -7.88 1.17 -12.68
CA GLU A 381 -7.62 1.22 -11.24
C GLU A 381 -8.84 1.74 -10.50
N ALA A 382 -8.98 1.27 -9.25
CA ALA A 382 -9.95 1.82 -8.32
C ALA A 382 -9.69 3.33 -8.21
N ASN A 383 -10.71 4.15 -8.45
CA ASN A 383 -10.63 5.61 -8.42
C ASN A 383 -9.89 6.25 -9.62
N LYS A 384 -9.46 5.49 -10.64
CA LYS A 384 -9.08 6.04 -11.96
C LYS A 384 -10.30 5.94 -12.89
N TRP A 385 -11.03 7.04 -12.97
CA TRP A 385 -12.31 7.14 -13.64
C TRP A 385 -12.21 7.28 -15.15
N THR A 386 -11.85 6.19 -15.82
CA THR A 386 -12.01 6.12 -17.27
C THR A 386 -12.41 4.72 -17.71
N ASN A 387 -13.45 4.65 -18.53
CA ASN A 387 -13.74 3.46 -19.33
C ASN A 387 -12.48 3.07 -20.12
N VAL A 388 -11.98 1.85 -19.92
CA VAL A 388 -10.82 1.39 -20.67
C VAL A 388 -11.27 1.01 -22.06
N THR A 389 -10.63 1.57 -23.07
CA THR A 389 -10.92 1.24 -24.47
C THR A 389 -9.93 0.23 -25.01
N CYS A 390 -10.44 -0.64 -25.88
CA CYS A 390 -9.64 -1.52 -26.70
C CYS A 390 -8.65 -0.71 -27.53
N GLN A 391 -7.40 -1.16 -27.54
CA GLN A 391 -6.33 -0.57 -28.30
C GLN A 391 -5.51 -1.64 -28.99
N ALA A 392 -4.65 -1.19 -29.91
CA ALA A 392 -3.64 -2.07 -30.49
C ALA A 392 -2.78 -2.65 -29.36
N SER A 393 -2.32 -3.90 -29.52
CA SER A 393 -1.42 -4.50 -28.56
C SER A 393 -0.22 -3.57 -28.31
N PRO A 394 0.17 -3.36 -27.05
CA PRO A 394 1.31 -2.53 -26.75
C PRO A 394 2.54 -3.10 -27.47
N PRO A 395 3.49 -2.24 -27.88
CA PRO A 395 4.78 -2.72 -28.36
C PRO A 395 5.34 -3.71 -27.34
N LYS A 396 6.00 -4.76 -27.84
CA LYS A 396 6.70 -5.72 -26.97
C LYS A 396 7.51 -4.93 -25.93
N PRO A 397 7.48 -5.31 -24.63
CA PRO A 397 8.25 -4.63 -23.60
C PRO A 397 9.70 -4.45 -24.05
N ILE A 398 10.25 -3.28 -23.75
CA ILE A 398 11.64 -2.95 -24.07
C ILE A 398 12.54 -3.91 -23.30
N GLY A 399 13.40 -4.64 -24.02
CA GLY A 399 14.33 -5.63 -23.49
C GLY A 399 15.49 -5.01 -22.73
N TYR A 400 15.91 -5.70 -21.68
CA TYR A 400 17.08 -5.38 -20.86
C TYR A 400 18.35 -5.97 -21.49
N PRO A 401 19.54 -5.50 -21.08
CA PRO A 401 20.80 -6.09 -21.53
C PRO A 401 20.83 -7.62 -21.34
N GLY A 402 21.06 -8.37 -22.42
CA GLY A 402 20.98 -9.83 -22.47
C GLY A 402 19.72 -10.39 -23.13
N ASP A 403 18.65 -9.61 -23.21
CA ASP A 403 17.38 -10.04 -23.82
C ASP A 403 17.48 -10.10 -25.35
N TYR A 404 16.62 -10.91 -25.96
CA TYR A 404 16.54 -11.03 -27.42
C TYR A 404 15.92 -9.78 -28.05
N CYS A 405 16.56 -9.26 -29.10
CA CYS A 405 16.10 -8.10 -29.86
C CYS A 405 16.19 -8.32 -31.37
N LEU A 406 15.33 -7.62 -32.12
CA LEU A 406 15.37 -7.60 -33.58
C LEU A 406 15.90 -6.27 -34.13
N ASN A 407 15.74 -5.18 -33.38
CA ASN A 407 16.22 -3.86 -33.74
C ASN A 407 16.49 -3.04 -32.46
N LEU A 408 17.00 -1.82 -32.64
CA LEU A 408 17.42 -0.95 -31.55
C LEU A 408 16.29 -0.51 -30.61
N THR A 409 15.06 -0.33 -31.11
CA THR A 409 13.92 0.14 -30.29
C THR A 409 13.40 -0.94 -29.33
N PHE A 410 13.90 -2.17 -29.46
CA PHE A 410 13.55 -3.29 -28.58
C PHE A 410 14.44 -3.33 -27.34
N CYS A 411 15.39 -2.41 -27.17
CA CYS A 411 16.35 -2.42 -26.07
C CYS A 411 16.32 -1.11 -25.29
N ILE A 412 16.43 -1.19 -23.96
CA ILE A 412 16.37 0.00 -23.08
C ILE A 412 17.52 0.96 -23.34
N SER A 413 18.65 0.42 -23.80
CA SER A 413 19.83 1.16 -24.22
C SER A 413 19.71 1.77 -25.62
N GLY A 414 18.71 1.36 -26.42
CA GLY A 414 18.70 1.62 -27.86
C GLY A 414 19.77 0.86 -28.64
N ILE A 415 20.37 -0.21 -28.08
CA ILE A 415 21.46 -0.97 -28.70
C ILE A 415 21.10 -2.45 -28.80
N CYS A 416 21.07 -2.98 -30.03
CA CYS A 416 20.81 -4.37 -30.37
C CYS A 416 21.93 -4.91 -31.27
N THR A 417 22.70 -5.87 -30.78
CA THR A 417 23.84 -6.47 -31.49
C THR A 417 23.71 -7.98 -31.46
N ASN A 418 23.83 -8.65 -32.61
CA ASN A 418 23.67 -10.12 -32.73
C ASN A 418 22.35 -10.65 -32.14
N ASN A 419 21.27 -9.90 -32.33
CA ASN A 419 19.95 -10.16 -31.74
C ASN A 419 19.91 -10.18 -30.20
N THR A 420 20.85 -9.48 -29.55
CA THR A 420 20.89 -9.34 -28.09
C THR A 420 21.02 -7.87 -27.68
N CYS A 421 20.16 -7.44 -26.76
CA CYS A 421 20.22 -6.10 -26.19
C CYS A 421 21.53 -5.91 -25.43
N GLN A 422 22.20 -4.80 -25.69
CA GLN A 422 23.43 -4.42 -24.99
C GLN A 422 23.12 -3.38 -23.93
N GLY A 423 23.92 -3.33 -22.88
CA GLY A 423 23.90 -2.32 -21.84
C GLY A 423 25.20 -1.52 -21.80
N VAL A 424 25.39 -0.79 -20.70
CA VAL A 424 26.61 -0.05 -20.42
C VAL A 424 27.76 -1.04 -20.16
N SER A 425 28.90 -0.82 -20.83
CA SER A 425 30.12 -1.61 -20.69
C SER A 425 30.82 -1.39 -19.35
N GLN A 426 31.66 -2.34 -18.96
CA GLN A 426 32.45 -2.25 -17.73
C GLN A 426 33.27 -0.95 -17.67
N GLY A 427 33.27 -0.30 -16.51
CA GLY A 427 34.00 0.94 -16.24
C GLY A 427 33.28 2.23 -16.67
N ASN A 428 32.21 2.14 -17.46
CA ASN A 428 31.44 3.33 -17.87
C ASN A 428 30.38 3.70 -16.84
N THR A 429 29.97 4.97 -16.86
CA THR A 429 28.98 5.54 -15.95
C THR A 429 27.60 4.89 -16.12
N CYS A 430 26.95 4.58 -15.00
CA CYS A 430 25.60 4.01 -14.96
C CYS A 430 24.74 4.74 -13.93
N THR A 431 23.42 4.65 -14.07
CA THR A 431 22.45 5.17 -13.10
C THR A 431 21.78 4.06 -12.29
N SER A 432 21.78 2.84 -12.81
CA SER A 432 21.16 1.68 -12.18
C SER A 432 21.81 0.37 -12.65
N SER A 433 21.74 -0.67 -11.81
CA SER A 433 22.26 -1.99 -12.17
C SER A 433 21.56 -2.59 -13.38
N SER A 434 20.32 -2.20 -13.68
CA SER A 434 19.57 -2.68 -14.85
C SER A 434 20.07 -2.13 -16.18
N SER A 435 20.85 -1.03 -16.17
CA SER A 435 21.47 -0.45 -17.37
C SER A 435 22.77 -1.14 -17.81
N CYS A 436 23.41 -1.88 -16.92
CA CYS A 436 24.69 -2.53 -17.18
C CYS A 436 24.53 -3.82 -18.00
N ASN A 437 25.56 -4.15 -18.80
CA ASN A 437 25.65 -5.42 -19.52
C ASN A 437 25.53 -6.65 -18.60
N VAL A 438 25.14 -7.79 -19.19
CA VAL A 438 25.13 -9.09 -18.50
C VAL A 438 26.46 -9.36 -17.82
N GLY A 439 26.41 -9.84 -16.58
CA GLY A 439 27.60 -10.09 -15.76
C GLY A 439 28.15 -8.85 -15.05
N LEU A 440 27.49 -7.69 -15.16
CA LEU A 440 27.86 -6.46 -14.49
C LEU A 440 26.73 -5.93 -13.58
N TYR A 441 27.09 -5.10 -12.60
CA TYR A 441 26.17 -4.32 -11.75
C TYR A 441 26.67 -2.88 -11.60
N CYS A 442 25.79 -1.96 -11.20
CA CYS A 442 26.13 -0.55 -11.06
C CYS A 442 26.51 -0.24 -9.61
N VAL A 443 27.73 0.27 -9.39
CA VAL A 443 28.26 0.54 -8.05
C VAL A 443 28.96 1.89 -8.00
N SER A 444 28.84 2.58 -6.86
CA SER A 444 29.56 3.83 -6.60
C SER A 444 31.02 3.54 -6.25
N MET A 445 31.94 4.12 -7.02
CA MET A 445 33.37 4.15 -6.74
C MET A 445 33.86 5.59 -6.86
N ASN A 446 34.47 6.13 -5.80
CA ASN A 446 34.94 7.53 -5.76
C ASN A 446 33.84 8.56 -6.10
N TYR A 447 32.61 8.35 -5.61
CA TYR A 447 31.44 9.19 -5.87
C TYR A 447 30.90 9.17 -7.32
N GLU A 448 31.40 8.26 -8.17
CA GLU A 448 30.86 8.01 -9.50
C GLU A 448 30.29 6.59 -9.60
N PHE A 449 29.09 6.45 -10.17
CA PHE A 449 28.47 5.15 -10.39
C PHE A 449 28.96 4.55 -11.71
N THR A 450 29.59 3.38 -11.65
CA THR A 450 30.12 2.68 -12.84
C THR A 450 29.72 1.21 -12.87
N CYS A 451 29.61 0.64 -14.07
CA CYS A 451 29.32 -0.78 -14.23
C CYS A 451 30.56 -1.64 -13.91
N GLN A 452 30.45 -2.56 -12.96
CA GLN A 452 31.53 -3.46 -12.53
C GLN A 452 31.12 -4.92 -12.58
N PRO A 453 32.06 -5.88 -12.68
CA PRO A 453 31.75 -7.31 -12.68
C PRO A 453 31.00 -7.74 -11.42
N LEU A 454 30.00 -8.61 -11.58
CA LEU A 454 29.29 -9.22 -10.45
C LEU A 454 30.27 -9.92 -9.49
N ILE A 455 29.99 -9.76 -8.19
CA ILE A 455 30.78 -10.33 -7.11
C ILE A 455 30.61 -11.86 -7.12
N PRO A 456 31.71 -12.62 -7.24
CA PRO A 456 31.65 -14.08 -7.24
C PRO A 456 31.13 -14.65 -5.93
N VAL A 457 30.60 -15.87 -6.01
CA VAL A 457 30.16 -16.65 -4.85
C VAL A 457 31.28 -16.77 -3.81
N TYR A 458 30.91 -16.61 -2.53
CA TYR A 458 31.78 -16.61 -1.35
C TYR A 458 32.76 -15.43 -1.25
N GLN A 459 32.58 -14.39 -2.07
CA GLN A 459 33.33 -13.14 -1.92
C GLN A 459 32.51 -12.08 -1.17
N HIS A 460 33.23 -11.19 -0.49
CA HIS A 460 32.67 -10.05 0.23
C HIS A 460 32.59 -8.81 -0.67
N GLY A 461 31.67 -7.91 -0.34
CA GLY A 461 31.55 -6.60 -1.00
C GLY A 461 30.14 -6.27 -1.47
N CYS A 462 29.18 -7.18 -1.33
CA CYS A 462 27.82 -6.94 -1.79
C CYS A 462 27.05 -6.05 -0.81
N GLY A 463 26.30 -5.11 -1.38
CA GLY A 463 25.28 -4.29 -0.75
C GLY A 463 23.87 -4.62 -1.26
N SER A 464 23.72 -5.48 -2.27
CA SER A 464 22.43 -6.03 -2.71
C SER A 464 22.61 -7.41 -3.35
N ASP A 465 21.50 -8.16 -3.49
CA ASP A 465 21.48 -9.43 -4.24
C ASP A 465 21.95 -9.25 -5.69
N TYR A 466 21.72 -8.08 -6.27
CA TYR A 466 22.07 -7.75 -7.65
C TYR A 466 23.56 -7.50 -7.86
N ASP A 467 24.32 -7.34 -6.78
CA ASP A 467 25.78 -7.19 -6.84
C ASP A 467 26.44 -8.56 -6.99
N CYS A 468 25.77 -9.62 -6.54
CA CYS A 468 26.27 -10.98 -6.56
C CYS A 468 26.02 -11.66 -7.91
N ALA A 469 26.86 -12.63 -8.27
CA ALA A 469 26.63 -13.52 -9.40
C ALA A 469 25.21 -14.12 -9.34
N ASN A 470 24.56 -14.31 -10.51
CA ASN A 470 23.11 -14.55 -10.58
C ASN A 470 22.60 -15.79 -9.81
N GLY A 471 23.47 -16.78 -9.54
CA GLY A 471 23.16 -17.95 -8.70
C GLY A 471 23.23 -17.70 -7.17
N SER A 472 23.47 -16.46 -6.74
CA SER A 472 23.74 -16.12 -5.34
C SER A 472 23.09 -14.80 -4.92
N GLY A 473 22.70 -14.71 -3.65
CA GLY A 473 22.20 -13.48 -3.02
C GLY A 473 23.19 -12.92 -2.00
N CYS A 474 22.96 -11.70 -1.54
CA CYS A 474 23.85 -11.02 -0.62
C CYS A 474 23.51 -11.38 0.83
N ARG A 475 24.44 -12.04 1.52
CA ARG A 475 24.30 -12.40 2.93
C ARG A 475 25.09 -11.45 3.82
N TYR A 476 24.40 -10.72 4.66
CA TYR A 476 25.02 -9.93 5.74
C TYR A 476 25.25 -10.82 6.95
N THR A 477 26.39 -10.66 7.61
CA THR A 477 26.73 -11.39 8.85
C THR A 477 27.20 -10.44 9.97
N GLY A 478 27.01 -9.13 9.80
CA GLY A 478 27.46 -8.08 10.71
C GLY A 478 26.37 -7.54 11.63
N ILE A 479 26.59 -7.55 12.94
CA ILE A 479 25.59 -7.20 13.97
C ILE A 479 25.49 -5.67 14.19
N THR A 480 26.38 -4.86 13.62
CA THR A 480 26.46 -3.41 13.84
C THR A 480 26.79 -2.67 12.54
N PRO A 481 25.99 -1.68 12.11
CA PRO A 481 26.37 -0.78 11.00
C PRO A 481 27.61 0.08 11.33
N PRO A 482 28.53 0.30 10.37
CA PRO A 482 28.62 -0.40 9.10
C PRO A 482 29.20 -1.80 9.37
N GLY A 483 28.40 -2.84 9.17
CA GLY A 483 28.86 -4.21 9.37
C GLY A 483 29.93 -4.57 8.33
N PRO A 484 30.64 -5.71 8.50
CA PRO A 484 31.43 -6.26 7.41
C PRO A 484 30.60 -6.33 6.12
N PRO A 485 31.20 -6.02 4.97
CA PRO A 485 30.51 -6.06 3.69
C PRO A 485 29.86 -7.43 3.46
N GLY A 486 28.67 -7.43 2.87
CA GLY A 486 27.90 -8.63 2.62
C GLY A 486 28.70 -9.64 1.80
N MET A 487 28.42 -10.92 2.02
CA MET A 487 29.05 -12.04 1.30
C MET A 487 28.07 -12.67 0.32
N CYS A 488 28.47 -12.82 -0.93
CA CYS A 488 27.65 -13.51 -1.92
C CYS A 488 27.53 -15.00 -1.59
N THR A 489 26.31 -15.45 -1.30
CA THR A 489 26.01 -16.82 -0.85
C THR A 489 25.06 -17.47 -1.85
N PRO A 490 25.29 -18.71 -2.31
CA PRO A 490 24.39 -19.34 -3.27
C PRO A 490 22.95 -19.38 -2.75
N TYR A 491 21.99 -19.16 -3.64
CA TYR A 491 20.59 -19.36 -3.27
C TYR A 491 20.34 -20.82 -2.88
N PHE A 492 19.41 -21.02 -1.96
CA PHE A 492 18.95 -22.30 -1.44
C PHE A 492 20.05 -23.19 -0.85
N SER A 493 21.14 -22.60 -0.36
CA SER A 493 22.30 -23.34 0.14
C SER A 493 22.41 -23.42 1.66
N LEU A 494 21.78 -22.49 2.39
CA LEU A 494 21.92 -22.43 3.84
C LEU A 494 21.00 -23.45 4.53
N ALA A 495 21.59 -24.29 5.38
CA ALA A 495 20.88 -25.27 6.18
C ALA A 495 19.94 -24.61 7.21
N ILE A 496 18.93 -25.35 7.69
CA ILE A 496 18.10 -24.94 8.82
C ILE A 496 19.01 -24.52 10.00
N ASN A 497 18.58 -23.50 10.74
CA ASN A 497 19.30 -22.80 11.82
C ASN A 497 20.48 -21.91 11.39
N SER A 498 20.79 -21.82 10.09
CA SER A 498 21.78 -20.85 9.60
C SER A 498 21.25 -19.42 9.74
N THR A 499 22.08 -18.51 10.27
CA THR A 499 21.74 -17.10 10.39
C THR A 499 21.64 -16.42 9.03
N VAL A 500 20.53 -15.71 8.80
CA VAL A 500 20.23 -14.97 7.58
C VAL A 500 19.56 -13.63 7.89
N PRO A 501 19.68 -12.62 7.01
CA PRO A 501 18.82 -11.45 7.06
C PRO A 501 17.35 -11.89 7.02
N CYS A 502 16.59 -11.55 8.07
CA CYS A 502 15.20 -11.94 8.23
C CYS A 502 14.51 -10.96 9.20
N PRO A 503 14.22 -9.72 8.74
CA PRO A 503 13.61 -8.70 9.59
C PRO A 503 12.20 -9.12 10.07
N SER A 504 11.50 -9.93 9.28
CA SER A 504 10.21 -10.53 9.60
C SER A 504 10.19 -12.00 9.13
N ASN A 505 9.35 -12.81 9.76
CA ASN A 505 9.12 -14.20 9.36
C ASN A 505 8.64 -14.23 7.90
N GLY A 506 9.30 -15.00 7.03
CA GLY A 506 8.92 -14.97 5.62
C GLY A 506 9.90 -15.70 4.70
N ILE A 507 10.05 -15.15 3.49
CA ILE A 507 10.87 -15.73 2.42
C ILE A 507 12.32 -15.27 2.58
N SER A 508 13.24 -16.23 2.52
CA SER A 508 14.67 -15.99 2.32
C SER A 508 15.20 -17.02 1.34
N PHE A 509 15.49 -16.57 0.12
CA PHE A 509 16.00 -17.44 -0.93
C PHE A 509 17.42 -17.95 -0.65
N LEU A 510 18.12 -17.45 0.37
CA LEU A 510 19.39 -18.04 0.82
C LEU A 510 19.20 -19.37 1.55
N CYS A 511 18.04 -19.57 2.19
CA CYS A 511 17.73 -20.78 2.94
C CYS A 511 17.33 -21.93 2.01
N GLN A 512 17.78 -23.16 2.31
CA GLN A 512 17.46 -24.36 1.52
C GLN A 512 15.95 -24.63 1.36
N THR A 513 15.13 -24.11 2.28
CA THR A 513 13.67 -24.20 2.30
C THR A 513 12.98 -22.96 1.73
N GLY A 514 13.75 -21.94 1.36
CA GLY A 514 13.24 -20.62 0.99
C GLY A 514 12.65 -19.82 2.16
N ALA A 515 12.69 -20.31 3.41
CA ALA A 515 12.00 -19.71 4.54
C ALA A 515 12.93 -19.35 5.70
N CYS A 516 12.68 -18.20 6.32
CA CYS A 516 13.38 -17.74 7.52
C CYS A 516 12.40 -17.38 8.64
N TYR A 517 12.88 -17.49 9.89
CA TYR A 517 12.13 -17.12 11.08
C TYR A 517 12.96 -16.16 11.95
N SER A 518 12.31 -15.10 12.43
CA SER A 518 12.84 -14.08 13.32
C SER A 518 12.29 -14.29 14.73
N SER A 519 13.16 -14.21 15.73
CA SER A 519 12.77 -14.32 17.15
C SER A 519 12.22 -13.02 17.74
N GLY A 520 11.93 -12.01 16.92
CA GLY A 520 11.18 -10.82 17.32
C GLY A 520 11.99 -9.54 17.53
N SER A 521 13.31 -9.56 17.32
CA SER A 521 14.13 -8.34 17.38
C SER A 521 15.45 -8.52 16.63
N GLY A 522 15.66 -7.76 15.56
CA GLY A 522 16.95 -7.63 14.87
C GLY A 522 16.92 -7.90 13.36
N MET A 523 18.05 -7.63 12.72
CA MET A 523 18.27 -7.84 11.27
C MET A 523 18.27 -9.29 10.86
N TYR A 524 18.50 -10.17 11.83
CA TYR A 524 18.82 -11.56 11.60
C TYR A 524 17.77 -12.46 12.21
N GLY A 525 17.40 -13.45 11.41
CA GLY A 525 16.72 -14.64 11.88
C GLY A 525 17.54 -15.86 11.50
N TYR A 526 16.86 -16.98 11.38
CA TYR A 526 17.48 -18.22 10.97
C TYR A 526 16.63 -18.94 9.95
N CYS A 527 17.30 -19.68 9.08
CA CYS A 527 16.65 -20.58 8.14
C CYS A 527 15.79 -21.59 8.90
N THR A 528 14.56 -21.79 8.48
CA THR A 528 13.63 -22.72 9.12
C THR A 528 12.86 -23.53 8.09
N LYS A 529 11.95 -24.42 8.51
CA LYS A 529 11.07 -25.13 7.59
C LYS A 529 10.02 -24.18 7.02
N ALA A 530 9.72 -24.36 5.73
CA ALA A 530 8.69 -23.60 5.04
C ALA A 530 7.32 -23.81 5.74
N PRO A 531 6.57 -22.73 6.02
CA PRO A 531 5.25 -22.84 6.62
C PRO A 531 4.22 -23.36 5.62
N VAL A 532 3.18 -23.99 6.15
CA VAL A 532 1.98 -24.43 5.43
C VAL A 532 0.79 -23.63 5.96
N SER A 533 -0.15 -23.27 5.09
CA SER A 533 -1.39 -22.58 5.48
C SER A 533 -2.13 -23.37 6.56
N SER A 534 -2.65 -22.67 7.58
CA SER A 534 -3.47 -23.28 8.63
C SER A 534 -4.79 -23.86 8.11
N GLY A 535 -5.29 -23.34 6.98
CA GLY A 535 -6.47 -23.82 6.26
C GLY A 535 -6.12 -24.47 4.92
N LYS A 536 -7.01 -25.30 4.39
CA LYS A 536 -6.87 -25.89 3.06
C LYS A 536 -7.13 -24.81 2.00
N LEU A 537 -6.18 -24.61 1.10
CA LEU A 537 -6.33 -23.68 -0.02
C LEU A 537 -7.46 -24.12 -0.98
N PRO A 538 -8.23 -23.17 -1.55
CA PRO A 538 -8.17 -21.72 -1.30
C PRO A 538 -8.79 -21.34 0.06
N VAL A 539 -8.13 -20.47 0.82
CA VAL A 539 -8.64 -19.96 2.11
C VAL A 539 -9.22 -18.58 1.89
N GLN A 540 -10.53 -18.43 2.04
CA GLN A 540 -11.18 -17.11 2.02
C GLN A 540 -10.78 -16.28 3.23
N CYS A 541 -10.65 -14.97 3.05
CA CYS A 541 -10.28 -14.05 4.10
C CYS A 541 -10.91 -12.68 3.86
N THR A 542 -10.88 -11.83 4.88
CA THR A 542 -11.22 -10.41 4.85
C THR A 542 -10.06 -9.56 5.37
N LEU A 543 -9.21 -10.13 6.24
CA LEU A 543 -8.07 -9.43 6.87
C LEU A 543 -6.81 -10.28 6.83
N ASN A 544 -5.64 -9.62 6.81
CA ASN A 544 -4.34 -10.31 6.85
C ASN A 544 -4.19 -11.23 8.07
N GLY A 545 -4.73 -10.85 9.22
CA GLY A 545 -4.66 -11.66 10.44
C GLY A 545 -5.36 -13.02 10.37
N GLN A 546 -6.21 -13.25 9.36
CA GLN A 546 -6.83 -14.56 9.11
C GLN A 546 -5.95 -15.48 8.26
N CYS A 547 -4.96 -14.92 7.57
CA CYS A 547 -4.01 -15.65 6.76
C CYS A 547 -2.80 -16.03 7.62
N THR A 548 -2.88 -17.19 8.27
CA THR A 548 -1.80 -17.70 9.11
C THR A 548 -1.27 -19.04 8.60
N GLY A 549 0.02 -19.26 8.81
CA GLY A 549 0.68 -20.52 8.50
C GLY A 549 1.56 -20.98 9.65
N THR A 550 1.78 -22.28 9.72
CA THR A 550 2.73 -22.86 10.69
C THR A 550 3.67 -23.82 10.01
N ASN A 551 4.89 -23.91 10.53
CA ASN A 551 5.81 -24.97 10.12
C ASN A 551 5.83 -26.12 11.14
N SER A 552 6.60 -27.17 10.86
CA SER A 552 6.66 -28.34 11.74
C SER A 552 7.30 -28.07 13.12
N TYR A 553 7.84 -26.86 13.36
CA TYR A 553 8.36 -26.42 14.65
C TYR A 553 7.32 -25.60 15.44
N LYS A 554 6.08 -25.49 14.94
CA LYS A 554 5.00 -24.67 15.52
C LYS A 554 5.32 -23.16 15.54
N GLN A 555 6.22 -22.73 14.67
CA GLN A 555 6.47 -21.32 14.44
C GLN A 555 5.37 -20.73 13.57
N THR A 556 4.88 -19.56 13.94
CA THR A 556 3.76 -18.89 13.26
C THR A 556 4.26 -17.88 12.23
N PHE A 557 3.57 -17.85 11.10
CA PHE A 557 3.81 -16.93 9.99
C PHE A 557 2.51 -16.21 9.66
N SER A 558 2.60 -14.91 9.40
CA SER A 558 1.52 -14.11 8.85
C SER A 558 1.62 -14.11 7.33
N GLY A 559 0.49 -14.30 6.65
CA GLY A 559 0.34 -14.16 5.21
C GLY A 559 -0.42 -12.88 4.88
N THR A 560 -0.79 -12.73 3.61
CA THR A 560 -1.59 -11.61 3.13
C THR A 560 -2.95 -12.10 2.61
N CYS A 561 -3.97 -11.28 2.82
CA CYS A 561 -5.31 -11.45 2.30
C CYS A 561 -5.46 -10.55 1.07
N THR A 562 -5.70 -11.14 -0.09
CA THR A 562 -5.68 -10.41 -1.37
C THR A 562 -7.01 -10.56 -2.08
N CYS A 563 -7.55 -9.44 -2.57
CA CYS A 563 -8.76 -9.43 -3.39
C CYS A 563 -8.53 -10.17 -4.71
N GLY A 564 -9.36 -11.18 -4.98
CA GLY A 564 -9.32 -11.90 -6.25
C GLY A 564 -10.07 -11.16 -7.36
N PHE A 565 -9.74 -11.45 -8.61
CA PHE A 565 -10.52 -10.98 -9.76
C PHE A 565 -11.71 -11.91 -9.98
N ASN A 566 -12.73 -11.82 -9.13
CA ASN A 566 -13.92 -12.67 -9.24
C ASN A 566 -15.21 -11.86 -9.09
N ASN A 567 -16.31 -12.45 -9.59
CA ASN A 567 -17.59 -11.77 -9.67
C ASN A 567 -18.22 -11.48 -8.29
N ASN A 568 -17.76 -12.15 -7.24
CA ASN A 568 -18.26 -12.00 -5.88
C ASN A 568 -17.42 -11.06 -5.00
N GLY A 569 -16.31 -10.50 -5.52
CA GLY A 569 -15.41 -9.68 -4.73
C GLY A 569 -14.85 -10.43 -3.53
N THR A 570 -14.53 -11.71 -3.70
CA THR A 570 -13.98 -12.54 -2.63
C THR A 570 -12.46 -12.41 -2.59
N SER A 571 -11.90 -12.21 -1.40
CA SER A 571 -10.47 -12.26 -1.12
C SER A 571 -10.02 -13.62 -0.61
N TYR A 572 -8.76 -13.96 -0.90
CA TYR A 572 -8.15 -15.22 -0.51
C TYR A 572 -6.74 -15.00 0.05
N CYS A 573 -6.32 -15.89 0.94
CA CYS A 573 -4.96 -15.89 1.46
C CYS A 573 -3.97 -16.31 0.38
N THR A 574 -2.82 -15.63 0.33
CA THR A 574 -1.68 -16.06 -0.47
C THR A 574 -1.09 -17.37 0.07
N PRO A 575 -0.68 -18.31 -0.81
CA PRO A 575 -0.04 -19.55 -0.39
C PRO A 575 1.31 -19.28 0.28
N PHE A 576 1.66 -20.11 1.26
CA PHE A 576 3.00 -20.17 1.82
C PHE A 576 3.91 -21.10 1.00
N LEU A 577 5.23 -20.99 1.17
CA LEU A 577 6.21 -21.82 0.45
C LEU A 577 6.07 -23.33 0.70
N GLY A 578 5.44 -23.74 1.80
CA GLY A 578 5.15 -25.14 2.09
C GLY A 578 3.83 -25.64 1.51
N ASP A 579 2.97 -24.76 1.00
CA ASP A 579 1.76 -25.15 0.27
C ASP A 579 2.11 -25.67 -1.13
N ALA A 580 1.21 -26.44 -1.75
CA ALA A 580 1.47 -27.07 -3.04
C ALA A 580 1.96 -26.08 -4.15
N PRO A 581 1.37 -24.87 -4.31
CA PRO A 581 1.90 -23.88 -5.25
C PRO A 581 3.33 -23.45 -4.91
N GLY A 582 3.63 -23.23 -3.63
CA GLY A 582 4.95 -22.80 -3.15
C GLY A 582 6.02 -23.88 -3.31
N VAL A 583 5.67 -25.15 -3.06
CA VAL A 583 6.57 -26.29 -3.25
C VAL A 583 6.96 -26.46 -4.71
N ALA A 584 5.99 -26.36 -5.63
CA ALA A 584 6.24 -26.43 -7.08
C ALA A 584 7.14 -25.28 -7.54
N TYR A 585 6.86 -24.05 -7.09
CA TYR A 585 7.65 -22.88 -7.39
C TYR A 585 9.11 -23.03 -6.90
N LEU A 586 9.29 -23.43 -5.64
CA LEU A 586 10.61 -23.62 -5.04
C LEU A 586 11.41 -24.74 -5.73
N LYS A 587 10.76 -25.81 -6.20
CA LYS A 587 11.40 -26.88 -7.00
C LYS A 587 12.03 -26.29 -8.26
N ASN A 588 11.27 -25.50 -9.01
CA ASN A 588 11.74 -24.88 -10.26
C ASN A 588 12.87 -23.87 -10.01
N LEU A 589 12.73 -23.00 -9.01
CA LEU A 589 13.78 -22.04 -8.67
C LEU A 589 15.11 -22.72 -8.33
N LYS A 590 15.09 -23.81 -7.57
CA LYS A 590 16.32 -24.56 -7.25
C LYS A 590 17.01 -25.09 -8.50
N THR A 591 16.25 -25.60 -9.47
CA THR A 591 16.80 -26.04 -10.76
C THR A 591 17.39 -24.87 -11.55
N ILE A 592 16.68 -23.74 -11.61
CA ILE A 592 17.08 -22.54 -12.34
C ILE A 592 18.39 -21.97 -11.79
N PHE A 593 18.46 -21.75 -10.47
CA PHE A 593 19.61 -21.12 -9.82
C PHE A 593 20.82 -22.05 -9.63
N ALA A 594 20.64 -23.37 -9.75
CA ALA A 594 21.74 -24.33 -9.85
C ALA A 594 22.40 -24.36 -11.24
N SER A 595 21.75 -23.82 -12.27
CA SER A 595 22.24 -23.83 -13.65
C SER A 595 23.27 -22.72 -13.89
N SER A 596 24.37 -23.04 -14.58
CA SER A 596 25.33 -22.03 -15.04
C SER A 596 24.74 -21.06 -16.07
N ALA A 597 23.65 -21.46 -16.74
CA ALA A 597 22.94 -20.63 -17.72
C ALA A 597 22.31 -19.38 -17.10
N ILE A 598 22.08 -19.36 -15.78
CA ILE A 598 21.54 -18.18 -15.08
C ILE A 598 22.44 -16.94 -15.24
N ASN A 599 23.74 -17.15 -15.48
CA ASN A 599 24.71 -16.07 -15.68
C ASN A 599 24.56 -15.35 -17.05
N GLN A 600 23.66 -15.84 -17.92
CA GLN A 600 23.31 -15.15 -19.17
C GLN A 600 22.22 -14.09 -18.96
N CYS A 601 21.57 -14.07 -17.79
CA CYS A 601 20.54 -13.11 -17.48
C CYS A 601 21.11 -11.79 -16.97
N GLN A 602 20.37 -10.71 -17.20
CA GLN A 602 20.60 -9.45 -16.50
C GLN A 602 20.40 -9.66 -14.99
N THR A 603 21.29 -9.11 -14.15
CA THR A 603 21.30 -9.32 -12.69
C THR A 603 19.98 -8.97 -11.99
N THR A 604 19.34 -7.86 -12.39
CA THR A 604 18.05 -7.39 -11.88
C THR A 604 16.85 -8.16 -12.45
N ARG A 605 17.08 -9.01 -13.45
CA ARG A 605 16.05 -9.79 -14.17
C ARG A 605 16.16 -11.29 -13.91
N ARG A 606 16.96 -11.74 -12.93
CA ARG A 606 17.24 -13.16 -12.66
C ARG A 606 16.01 -13.99 -12.25
N PHE A 607 14.93 -13.34 -11.82
CA PHE A 607 13.63 -13.95 -11.52
C PHE A 607 12.58 -13.68 -12.62
N SER A 608 12.95 -13.08 -13.75
CA SER A 608 12.00 -12.75 -14.82
C SER A 608 11.68 -13.95 -15.72
N GLN A 609 10.51 -13.90 -16.36
CA GLN A 609 10.10 -14.84 -17.38
C GLN A 609 11.14 -14.98 -18.51
N ASP A 610 11.72 -13.86 -18.95
CA ASP A 610 12.73 -13.86 -20.02
C ASP A 610 13.98 -14.67 -19.60
N CYS A 611 14.45 -14.44 -18.36
CA CYS A 611 15.56 -15.19 -17.81
C CYS A 611 15.24 -16.69 -17.66
N PHE A 612 14.03 -17.03 -17.18
CA PHE A 612 13.58 -18.40 -17.12
C PHE A 612 13.55 -19.05 -18.51
N GLY A 613 13.18 -18.29 -19.55
CA GLY A 613 13.27 -18.71 -20.95
C GLY A 613 14.68 -19.05 -21.40
N ILE A 614 15.66 -18.21 -21.05
CA ILE A 614 17.09 -18.43 -21.35
C ILE A 614 17.59 -19.72 -20.69
N VAL A 615 17.32 -19.89 -19.39
CA VAL A 615 17.77 -21.07 -18.64
C VAL A 615 17.05 -22.33 -19.10
N ALA A 616 15.75 -22.26 -19.39
CA ALA A 616 14.96 -23.38 -19.87
C ALA A 616 15.49 -23.90 -21.20
N LYS A 617 15.78 -22.99 -22.14
CA LYS A 617 16.39 -23.34 -23.43
C LYS A 617 17.73 -24.04 -23.26
N ALA A 618 18.57 -23.58 -22.33
CA ALA A 618 19.87 -24.20 -22.05
C ALA A 618 19.74 -25.60 -21.42
N LEU A 619 18.68 -25.85 -20.65
CA LEU A 619 18.40 -27.13 -20.00
C LEU A 619 17.49 -28.06 -20.80
N GLY A 620 17.00 -27.64 -21.97
CA GLY A 620 16.01 -28.41 -22.75
C GLY A 620 14.65 -28.53 -22.05
N ALA A 621 14.31 -27.60 -21.16
CA ALA A 621 13.07 -27.56 -20.40
C ALA A 621 12.02 -26.63 -21.04
N ASN A 622 10.77 -26.75 -20.60
CA ASN A 622 9.69 -25.86 -21.02
C ASN A 622 9.56 -24.66 -20.05
N ALA A 623 9.95 -23.47 -20.51
CA ALA A 623 9.88 -22.23 -19.73
C ALA A 623 8.45 -21.91 -19.23
N ASN A 624 7.42 -22.31 -19.98
CA ASN A 624 6.03 -22.04 -19.61
C ASN A 624 5.62 -22.80 -18.35
N ILE A 625 6.20 -23.99 -18.07
CA ILE A 625 5.91 -24.74 -16.85
C ILE A 625 6.48 -23.99 -15.63
N TRP A 626 7.70 -23.48 -15.74
CA TRP A 626 8.34 -22.73 -14.65
C TRP A 626 7.61 -21.43 -14.37
N TYR A 627 7.27 -20.69 -15.43
CA TYR A 627 6.57 -19.43 -15.30
C TYR A 627 5.12 -19.61 -14.82
N ALA A 628 4.42 -20.65 -15.29
CA ALA A 628 3.10 -20.99 -14.76
C ALA A 628 3.16 -21.36 -13.27
N SER A 629 4.20 -22.06 -12.83
CA SER A 629 4.39 -22.38 -11.40
C SER A 629 4.69 -21.15 -10.55
N GLU A 630 5.42 -20.17 -11.07
CA GLU A 630 5.62 -18.88 -10.41
C GLU A 630 4.28 -18.15 -10.26
N LEU A 631 3.55 -17.93 -11.37
CA LEU A 631 2.24 -17.28 -11.34
C LEU A 631 1.23 -18.03 -10.48
N ASN A 632 1.30 -19.36 -10.43
CA ASN A 632 0.45 -20.17 -9.55
C ASN A 632 0.70 -19.87 -8.07
N PHE A 633 1.93 -19.52 -7.69
CA PHE A 633 2.28 -19.14 -6.32
C PHE A 633 2.02 -17.65 -6.05
N THR A 634 2.44 -16.78 -6.96
CA THR A 634 2.46 -15.32 -6.77
C THR A 634 1.12 -14.65 -7.09
N MET A 635 0.33 -15.24 -8.00
CA MET A 635 -0.99 -14.74 -8.38
C MET A 635 -2.15 -15.62 -7.89
N TYR A 636 -1.91 -16.54 -6.96
CA TYR A 636 -2.91 -17.52 -6.50
C TYR A 636 -4.29 -16.90 -6.20
N PRO A 637 -4.40 -15.80 -5.42
CA PRO A 637 -5.71 -15.19 -5.11
C PRO A 637 -6.42 -14.60 -6.33
N TYR A 638 -5.67 -14.11 -7.32
CA TYR A 638 -6.21 -13.34 -8.44
C TYR A 638 -6.97 -14.17 -9.46
N TYR A 639 -6.61 -15.45 -9.65
CA TYR A 639 -7.25 -16.28 -10.67
C TYR A 639 -8.38 -17.19 -10.16
N ILE A 640 -8.56 -17.27 -8.84
CA ILE A 640 -9.63 -18.09 -8.24
C ILE A 640 -10.99 -17.50 -8.60
N GLY A 641 -11.88 -18.34 -9.11
CA GLY A 641 -13.25 -17.93 -9.46
C GLY A 641 -13.33 -16.93 -10.62
N ASN A 642 -12.32 -16.87 -11.50
CA ASN A 642 -12.38 -16.03 -12.69
C ASN A 642 -13.45 -16.51 -13.68
N ASP A 643 -14.32 -15.59 -14.10
CA ASP A 643 -15.15 -15.78 -15.29
C ASP A 643 -14.31 -15.67 -16.58
N ASN A 644 -14.82 -16.19 -17.70
CA ASN A 644 -14.06 -16.26 -18.96
C ASN A 644 -13.53 -14.90 -19.46
N CYS A 645 -14.30 -13.81 -19.32
CA CYS A 645 -13.83 -12.48 -19.69
C CYS A 645 -12.66 -12.03 -18.80
N VAL A 646 -12.71 -12.34 -17.49
CA VAL A 646 -11.63 -12.02 -16.55
C VAL A 646 -10.37 -12.80 -16.93
N LYS A 647 -10.51 -14.08 -17.30
CA LYS A 647 -9.40 -14.90 -17.81
C LYS A 647 -8.75 -14.30 -19.04
N GLN A 648 -9.52 -13.69 -19.93
CA GLN A 648 -9.01 -13.10 -21.18
C GLN A 648 -8.40 -11.70 -20.98
N VAL A 649 -8.79 -10.98 -19.93
CA VAL A 649 -8.40 -9.59 -19.70
C VAL A 649 -7.42 -9.45 -18.54
N TYR A 650 -7.81 -9.80 -17.31
CA TYR A 650 -7.00 -9.56 -16.11
C TYR A 650 -5.95 -10.64 -15.85
N THR A 651 -6.28 -11.91 -16.12
CA THR A 651 -5.41 -13.05 -15.77
C THR A 651 -4.94 -13.85 -16.99
N ASN A 652 -4.96 -13.22 -18.17
CA ASN A 652 -4.60 -13.85 -19.44
C ASN A 652 -3.19 -14.45 -19.41
N ASN A 653 -2.24 -13.77 -18.79
CA ASN A 653 -0.86 -14.26 -18.67
C ASN A 653 -0.78 -15.63 -17.96
N PHE A 654 -1.66 -15.91 -17.02
CA PHE A 654 -1.72 -17.22 -16.36
C PHE A 654 -2.45 -18.26 -17.23
N TRP A 655 -3.67 -17.94 -17.69
CA TRP A 655 -4.52 -18.91 -18.38
C TRP A 655 -4.03 -19.26 -19.79
N SER A 656 -3.41 -18.33 -20.51
CA SER A 656 -2.84 -18.59 -21.84
C SER A 656 -1.72 -19.63 -21.78
N LEU A 657 -0.85 -19.58 -20.77
CA LEU A 657 0.22 -20.56 -20.56
C LEU A 657 -0.35 -21.96 -20.31
N LEU A 658 -1.44 -22.08 -19.55
CA LEU A 658 -2.12 -23.35 -19.29
C LEU A 658 -2.79 -23.90 -20.55
N SER A 659 -3.45 -23.04 -21.34
CA SER A 659 -4.11 -23.45 -22.59
C SER A 659 -3.12 -23.97 -23.64
N GLY A 660 -1.91 -23.40 -23.71
CA GLY A 660 -0.83 -23.88 -24.57
C GLY A 660 -0.21 -25.21 -24.12
N MET A 661 -0.48 -25.68 -22.89
CA MET A 661 -0.04 -27.00 -22.40
C MET A 661 -1.02 -28.13 -22.73
N HIS A 662 -2.25 -27.81 -23.16
CA HIS A 662 -3.28 -28.80 -23.48
C HIS A 662 -3.06 -29.56 -24.80
N GLU A 663 -2.06 -29.18 -25.60
CA GLU A 663 -1.60 -29.93 -26.78
C GLU A 663 -0.58 -31.04 -26.43
N ILE A 664 -0.25 -31.22 -25.13
CA ILE A 664 0.60 -32.31 -24.64
C ILE A 664 -0.29 -33.38 -23.99
N PRO A 665 -0.34 -34.63 -24.50
CA PRO A 665 -1.35 -35.64 -24.13
C PRO A 665 -1.42 -36.08 -22.65
N GLU A 666 -0.47 -35.71 -21.80
CA GLU A 666 -0.33 -36.23 -20.43
C GLU A 666 -1.03 -35.41 -19.34
N LEU A 667 -1.64 -34.26 -19.65
CA LEU A 667 -2.35 -33.42 -18.67
C LEU A 667 -3.75 -33.05 -19.16
N ARG A 668 -4.72 -33.94 -18.92
CA ARG A 668 -6.16 -33.64 -19.10
C ARG A 668 -6.72 -32.97 -17.84
N LEU A 669 -7.10 -31.69 -17.95
CA LEU A 669 -8.05 -31.04 -17.04
C LEU A 669 -9.42 -31.73 -17.19
N SER A 670 -9.82 -32.56 -16.23
CA SER A 670 -11.21 -32.99 -16.12
C SER A 670 -12.02 -31.92 -15.37
N GLY A 671 -13.17 -31.54 -15.94
CA GLY A 671 -14.08 -30.54 -15.37
C GLY A 671 -14.50 -30.87 -13.93
N ASN A 672 -13.83 -30.23 -12.98
CA ASN A 672 -14.29 -29.73 -11.69
C ASN A 672 -13.04 -29.22 -10.95
N GLU A 673 -13.09 -27.95 -10.53
CA GLU A 673 -12.03 -27.15 -9.89
C GLU A 673 -11.02 -27.90 -9.00
N LYS A 674 -9.98 -28.47 -9.62
CA LYS A 674 -8.72 -28.85 -8.97
C LYS A 674 -7.56 -28.73 -9.96
N ILE A 675 -6.61 -27.84 -9.65
CA ILE A 675 -5.28 -27.85 -10.25
C ILE A 675 -4.44 -28.81 -9.38
N GLU A 676 -4.43 -30.09 -9.73
CA GLU A 676 -3.38 -31.01 -9.27
C GLU A 676 -2.30 -31.04 -10.37
N LEU A 677 -1.25 -30.24 -10.20
CA LEU A 677 -0.02 -30.39 -10.98
C LEU A 677 0.58 -31.75 -10.60
N ALA A 678 0.52 -32.71 -11.53
CA ALA A 678 1.08 -34.03 -11.34
C ALA A 678 2.58 -33.91 -11.01
N VAL A 679 2.94 -34.35 -9.81
CA VAL A 679 4.31 -34.54 -9.37
C VAL A 679 4.69 -35.96 -9.78
N GLU A 680 5.54 -36.07 -10.80
CA GLU A 680 6.51 -37.18 -10.89
C GLU A 680 7.90 -36.69 -10.44
#